data_AF-A0A0G0U2T2-F1
#
_entry.id   AF-A0A0G0U2T2-F1
#
_cell.length_a   1.000
_cell.length_b   1.000
_cell.length_c   1.000
_cell.angle_alpha   90.00
_cell.angle_beta   90.00
_cell.angle_gamma   90.00
#
_symmetry.space_group_name_H-M   'P 1'
#
loop_
_entity.id
_entity.type
_entity.pdbx_description
1 polymer ?
#
loop_
_entity_poly.entity_id
_entity_poly.type
_entity_poly.pdbx_seq_one_letter_code
_entity_poly.pdbx_strand_id
1 'polypeptide(L)'
;MRKLIASKINEFIKSIPQLAQEYGFAIFFYTLWILNLWLSHQSFKLTNFKGRIISAATLSQLDVSGRITTTVISLVLVVLVGLAVSLIFSFFQRFLSSATRTVIKASSFVGLFSFFFYLFIPQDPPFFFLFAILSIHLLSILSEFLSRRWPVLQYLNAHTYMSWLFIISFSGAAFISDNSKIFNLLGFSHPPHDTIFIFIICTIIAFVGSLFWELIIPKKYRQKTSDGQLSTLLLSTAPLAFASFLPFFSKEAYLVANHHGINLVSPTAISTVGVIAIFFCSAVLFWISRFWKPSAAKLLHFVYFPMLIVSLGTLLWYTPLVPVPTDMFEPANSGLMIQQFFEFGKIPIIESFNAHVFSDAIWGFIYAGLNGYSATGWSHYDFLQSVFEMLVIYFFIKGITKNAYISLGTILLVPQLGILFPALYTISLLVLGLFIYALRTQKLSSYVMLASALPLAILFRIDIGTSSIIAIIAAVILALSASLPLSIQWKKLVKIFAVIFIFASSLFMALLAIRETPIIPWLRDFSHILNSNQAFAYPALWNNRIDGYSIWHYFITPFVLVTSICALIIYSRLRRLTVSRVVLLSYFFLAAFTLINMALRGTVRHNLFENTTMELSTFATLLFGGLVFFMLEKKGVYVQFSGFMIATTFIIYQFNLIPSNPKTPILLKNTGIMSDAVAHLKQLPAVKPEQGRIERGIIPENIANSNFNEFANFINNQMKDKETFFDFSNSPMLYVYTHKETPFFTNHLMLMHDDYLQESALRRLKKYEIPVLVFAYTVPYNLDSVPFQIRYYKLAEYFYQNYHPYAIINSREIWIRNDWQPKNSSPKKELLGSKKLLSDVGSNSIAHNPNETLFQANGKDPFIYQLISDKKGLELQKQSYYYLYAEGESQLGGIMQLFYALDGSEFKEENSSTLMANSGQNYLYFPVTPKKEAAKLDDLRLDFVENDLFDLKTMQLIQSSDPIIGTIEDSVLPQNFQINYLPYIWGKYDSKIMENLPVLRKAEGFLQNRPNKEQTNVSFLSASGDDSNNAYRYDFPPLTDEEKKYGTYVVVDLQSFQVSETNNPNIILQYGDNTQTRGTVQFTAVNDGQQHKYVIRISAQYAWKDYQNTWLSLQNNSPIQFKINALNIIQAD
;
A
#
# COMPACT_ATOMS: atom_id res chain seq x y z
N MET A 1 -30.32 40.88 -20.41
CA MET A 1 -29.04 40.52 -19.75
C MET A 1 -28.67 39.04 -19.89
N ARG A 2 -29.47 38.06 -19.39
CA ARG A 2 -29.17 36.61 -19.51
C ARG A 2 -28.88 36.12 -20.95
N LYS A 3 -29.70 36.50 -21.94
CA LYS A 3 -29.47 36.13 -23.36
C LYS A 3 -28.17 36.70 -23.93
N LEU A 4 -27.79 37.91 -23.50
CA LEU A 4 -26.55 38.58 -23.92
C LEU A 4 -25.32 37.86 -23.35
N ILE A 5 -25.37 37.51 -22.05
CA ILE A 5 -24.34 36.72 -21.36
C ILE A 5 -24.18 35.35 -22.04
N ALA A 6 -25.29 34.65 -22.31
CA ALA A 6 -25.26 33.35 -23.00
C ALA A 6 -24.68 33.45 -24.42
N SER A 7 -25.00 34.51 -25.16
CA SER A 7 -24.44 34.76 -26.50
C SER A 7 -22.92 34.98 -26.45
N LYS A 8 -22.44 35.84 -25.55
CA LYS A 8 -21.00 36.11 -25.38
C LYS A 8 -20.22 34.90 -24.90
N ILE A 9 -20.79 34.09 -24.01
CA ILE A 9 -20.20 32.82 -23.57
C ILE A 9 -20.07 31.86 -24.76
N ASN A 10 -21.11 31.74 -25.60
CA ASN A 10 -21.05 30.91 -26.81
C ASN A 10 -20.02 31.40 -27.83
N GLU A 11 -19.89 32.73 -28.00
CA GLU A 11 -18.87 33.32 -28.87
C GLU A 11 -17.46 33.02 -28.35
N PHE A 12 -17.23 33.16 -27.04
CA PHE A 12 -15.97 32.77 -26.40
C PHE A 12 -15.69 31.27 -26.57
N ILE A 13 -16.65 30.38 -26.31
CA ILE A 13 -16.48 28.93 -26.48
C ILE A 13 -16.06 28.59 -27.92
N LYS A 14 -16.60 29.29 -28.91
CA LYS A 14 -16.24 29.10 -30.32
C LYS A 14 -14.82 29.59 -30.65
N SER A 15 -14.27 30.55 -29.91
CA SER A 15 -12.89 31.05 -30.11
C SER A 15 -11.82 30.24 -29.38
N ILE A 16 -12.17 29.45 -28.36
CA ILE A 16 -11.24 28.57 -27.62
C ILE A 16 -10.31 27.71 -28.50
N PRO A 17 -10.73 27.02 -29.58
CA PRO A 17 -9.79 26.21 -30.37
C PRO A 17 -8.75 27.04 -31.11
N GLN A 18 -9.17 28.20 -31.61
CA GLN A 18 -8.27 29.13 -32.26
C GLN A 18 -7.27 29.66 -31.22
N LEU A 19 -7.75 29.98 -30.02
CA LEU A 19 -6.90 30.37 -28.89
C LEU A 19 -5.95 29.26 -28.45
N ALA A 20 -6.39 28.00 -28.43
CA ALA A 20 -5.54 26.87 -28.09
C ALA A 20 -4.46 26.64 -29.17
N GLN A 21 -4.80 26.83 -30.45
CA GLN A 21 -3.85 26.71 -31.56
C GLN A 21 -2.80 27.84 -31.56
N GLU A 22 -3.25 29.07 -31.26
CA GLU A 22 -2.40 30.27 -31.26
C GLU A 22 -1.60 30.44 -29.96
N TYR A 23 -2.22 30.15 -28.80
CA TYR A 23 -1.70 30.46 -27.46
C TYR A 23 -1.68 29.28 -26.49
N GLY A 24 -1.92 28.04 -26.94
CA GLY A 24 -2.02 26.87 -26.05
C GLY A 24 -0.82 26.72 -25.11
N PHE A 25 0.41 26.90 -25.61
CA PHE A 25 1.62 26.87 -24.78
C PHE A 25 1.68 28.01 -23.76
N ALA A 26 1.21 29.21 -24.13
CA ALA A 26 1.15 30.35 -23.22
C ALA A 26 0.13 30.13 -22.11
N ILE A 27 -1.09 29.74 -22.48
CA ILE A 27 -2.15 29.38 -21.53
C ILE A 27 -1.65 28.33 -20.55
N PHE A 28 -0.96 27.31 -21.07
CA PHE A 28 -0.41 26.24 -20.26
C PHE A 28 0.69 26.73 -19.30
N PHE A 29 1.69 27.44 -19.82
CA PHE A 29 2.77 28.02 -19.03
C PHE A 29 2.25 28.87 -17.86
N TYR A 30 1.35 29.82 -18.15
CA TYR A 30 0.77 30.69 -17.12
C TYR A 30 -0.09 29.93 -16.12
N THR A 31 -0.81 28.89 -16.55
CA THR A 31 -1.61 28.06 -15.64
C THR A 31 -0.72 27.33 -14.63
N LEU A 32 0.36 26.67 -15.10
CA LEU A 32 1.31 26.01 -14.22
C LEU A 32 2.04 26.98 -13.31
N TRP A 33 2.44 28.14 -13.84
CA TRP A 33 3.13 29.14 -13.06
C TRP A 33 2.25 29.69 -11.93
N ILE A 34 0.99 30.05 -12.21
CA ILE A 34 0.04 30.50 -11.18
C ILE A 34 -0.25 29.40 -10.16
N LEU A 35 -0.41 28.15 -10.62
CA LEU A 35 -0.62 27.03 -9.71
C LEU A 35 0.62 26.81 -8.81
N ASN A 36 1.82 26.91 -9.37
CA ASN A 36 3.06 26.82 -8.62
C ASN A 36 3.16 27.91 -7.54
N LEU A 37 2.80 29.16 -7.87
CA LEU A 37 2.74 30.25 -6.89
C LEU A 37 1.75 29.95 -5.76
N TRP A 38 0.55 29.44 -6.09
CA TRP A 38 -0.43 29.08 -5.09
C TRP A 38 0.05 27.91 -4.20
N LEU A 39 0.65 26.87 -4.81
CA LEU A 39 1.20 25.71 -4.12
C LEU A 39 2.38 26.07 -3.22
N SER A 40 3.26 26.99 -3.65
CA SER A 40 4.40 27.44 -2.83
C SER A 40 4.00 28.19 -1.56
N HIS A 41 2.74 28.63 -1.47
CA HIS A 41 2.17 29.26 -0.27
C HIS A 41 1.31 28.29 0.57
N GLN A 42 1.13 27.04 0.14
CA GLN A 42 0.42 26.04 0.94
C GLN A 42 1.33 25.47 2.02
N SER A 43 0.82 25.40 3.24
CA SER A 43 1.45 24.70 4.35
C SER A 43 0.64 23.46 4.66
N PHE A 44 1.32 22.32 4.78
CA PHE A 44 0.73 21.07 5.25
C PHE A 44 1.06 20.81 6.72
N LYS A 45 1.44 21.85 7.49
CA LYS A 45 1.66 21.69 8.92
C LYS A 45 0.36 21.33 9.62
N LEU A 46 0.43 20.35 10.52
CA LEU A 46 -0.69 19.87 11.33
C LEU A 46 -1.35 21.04 12.06
N THR A 47 -2.66 21.21 11.88
CA THR A 47 -3.43 22.33 12.44
C THR A 47 -4.22 21.96 13.69
N ASN A 48 -4.52 20.68 13.87
CA ASN A 48 -5.26 20.14 15.00
C ASN A 48 -4.81 18.72 15.31
N PHE A 49 -5.10 18.24 16.52
CA PHE A 49 -4.80 16.88 16.95
C PHE A 49 -6.07 16.13 17.36
N LYS A 50 -7.09 16.19 16.51
CA LYS A 50 -8.42 15.61 16.78
C LYS A 50 -8.33 14.08 16.90
N GLY A 51 -8.92 13.54 17.96
CA GLY A 51 -8.96 12.09 18.22
C GLY A 51 -7.62 11.49 18.65
N ARG A 52 -6.57 12.31 18.80
CA ARG A 52 -5.20 11.89 19.14
C ARG A 52 -4.64 10.80 18.24
N ILE A 53 -4.82 10.96 16.92
CA ILE A 53 -4.35 9.97 15.94
C ILE A 53 -2.82 10.01 15.83
N ILE A 54 -2.14 8.99 16.36
CA ILE A 54 -0.68 8.86 16.33
C ILE A 54 -0.27 8.03 15.11
N SER A 55 0.54 8.61 14.24
CA SER A 55 0.98 8.04 12.96
C SER A 55 2.31 8.64 12.51
N ALA A 56 2.96 8.05 11.52
CA ALA A 56 4.16 8.62 10.92
C ALA A 56 3.95 10.08 10.45
N ALA A 57 2.83 10.37 9.76
CA ALA A 57 2.46 11.72 9.36
C ALA A 57 2.31 12.67 10.55
N THR A 58 1.64 12.24 11.62
CA THR A 58 1.51 13.03 12.86
C THR A 58 2.88 13.32 13.46
N LEU A 59 3.76 12.31 13.57
CA LEU A 59 5.12 12.46 14.12
C LEU A 59 5.96 13.48 13.33
N SER A 60 5.63 13.76 12.07
CA SER A 60 6.25 14.76 11.20
C SER A 60 5.49 16.09 11.10
N GLN A 61 4.49 16.34 11.97
CA GLN A 61 3.61 17.50 11.92
C GLN A 61 2.88 17.69 10.58
N LEU A 62 2.47 16.61 9.91
CA LEU A 62 1.80 16.70 8.62
C LEU A 62 0.26 16.58 8.76
N ASP A 63 -0.47 17.54 8.19
CA ASP A 63 -1.92 17.48 7.96
C ASP A 63 -2.24 16.79 6.63
N VAL A 64 -2.66 15.53 6.71
CA VAL A 64 -2.99 14.71 5.54
C VAL A 64 -4.29 15.21 4.88
N SER A 65 -5.24 15.71 5.66
CA SER A 65 -6.49 16.24 5.12
C SER A 65 -6.22 17.52 4.30
N GLY A 66 -5.30 18.36 4.78
CA GLY A 66 -4.79 19.50 4.03
C GLY A 66 -4.15 19.09 2.70
N ARG A 67 -3.34 18.03 2.69
CA ARG A 67 -2.72 17.47 1.47
C ARG A 67 -3.77 17.02 0.44
N ILE A 68 -4.71 16.16 0.85
CA ILE A 68 -5.77 15.66 -0.04
C ILE A 68 -6.59 16.82 -0.60
N THR A 69 -7.01 17.74 0.27
CA THR A 69 -7.82 18.91 -0.10
C THR A 69 -7.09 19.79 -1.11
N THR A 70 -5.81 20.07 -0.87
CA THR A 70 -4.98 20.84 -1.80
C THR A 70 -4.81 20.15 -3.14
N THR A 71 -4.64 18.83 -3.19
CA THR A 71 -4.59 18.09 -4.46
C THR A 71 -5.91 18.21 -5.22
N VAL A 72 -7.05 18.01 -4.56
CA VAL A 72 -8.37 18.15 -5.20
C VAL A 72 -8.61 19.59 -5.68
N ILE A 73 -8.29 20.59 -4.86
CA ILE A 73 -8.41 22.01 -5.22
C ILE A 73 -7.47 22.34 -6.40
N SER A 74 -6.25 21.81 -6.43
CA SER A 74 -5.30 22.02 -7.52
C SER A 74 -5.88 21.57 -8.86
N LEU A 75 -6.51 20.39 -8.90
CA LEU A 75 -7.13 19.87 -10.10
C LEU A 75 -8.25 20.79 -10.62
N VAL A 76 -9.04 21.37 -9.71
CA VAL A 76 -10.08 22.36 -10.05
C VAL A 76 -9.45 23.68 -10.51
N LEU A 77 -8.43 24.18 -9.80
CA LEU A 77 -7.75 25.43 -10.11
C LEU A 77 -7.06 25.38 -11.47
N VAL A 78 -6.45 24.27 -11.87
CA VAL A 78 -5.87 24.10 -13.22
C VAL A 78 -6.91 24.42 -14.30
N VAL A 79 -8.14 23.92 -14.13
CA VAL A 79 -9.23 24.18 -15.08
C VAL A 79 -9.67 25.65 -15.03
N LEU A 80 -9.91 26.18 -13.83
CA LEU A 80 -10.41 27.56 -13.66
C LEU A 80 -9.39 28.61 -14.12
N VAL A 81 -8.13 28.45 -13.74
CA VAL A 81 -7.04 29.33 -14.15
C VAL A 81 -6.80 29.20 -15.65
N GLY A 82 -6.77 27.97 -16.19
CA GLY A 82 -6.65 27.76 -17.63
C GLY A 82 -7.75 28.46 -18.43
N LEU A 83 -9.00 28.41 -17.96
CA LEU A 83 -10.13 29.14 -18.56
C LEU A 83 -9.97 30.66 -18.42
N ALA A 84 -9.57 31.16 -17.25
CA ALA A 84 -9.33 32.58 -17.02
C ALA A 84 -8.21 33.14 -17.91
N VAL A 85 -7.08 32.43 -18.00
CA VAL A 85 -5.96 32.78 -18.88
C VAL A 85 -6.39 32.71 -20.34
N SER A 86 -7.18 31.71 -20.75
CA SER A 86 -7.76 31.64 -22.10
C SER A 86 -8.66 32.84 -22.41
N LEU A 87 -9.49 33.28 -21.45
CA LEU A 87 -10.31 34.50 -21.57
C LEU A 87 -9.45 35.74 -21.76
N ILE A 88 -8.37 35.88 -20.98
CA ILE A 88 -7.41 36.98 -21.09
C ILE A 88 -6.77 37.00 -22.48
N PHE A 89 -6.26 35.87 -22.96
CA PHE A 89 -5.70 35.78 -24.32
C PHE A 89 -6.73 36.06 -25.41
N SER A 90 -8.00 35.65 -25.21
CA SER A 90 -9.10 35.97 -26.14
C SER A 90 -9.35 37.46 -26.29
N PHE A 91 -9.20 38.20 -25.19
CA PHE A 91 -9.32 39.64 -25.18
C PHE A 91 -8.12 40.29 -25.89
N PHE A 92 -6.90 39.87 -25.53
CA PHE A 92 -5.68 40.43 -26.10
C PHE A 92 -5.46 40.09 -27.58
N GLN A 93 -5.96 38.96 -28.07
CA GLN A 93 -5.79 38.55 -29.48
C GLN A 93 -6.23 39.62 -30.48
N ARG A 94 -7.23 40.44 -30.14
CA ARG A 94 -7.72 41.54 -30.99
C ARG A 94 -6.71 42.69 -31.15
N PHE A 95 -5.71 42.76 -30.26
CA PHE A 95 -4.72 43.82 -30.19
C PHE A 95 -3.32 43.37 -30.62
N LEU A 96 -3.09 42.07 -30.82
CA LEU A 96 -1.76 41.52 -31.10
C LEU A 96 -1.54 41.23 -32.59
N SER A 97 -0.41 41.68 -33.15
CA SER A 97 0.03 41.31 -34.50
C SER A 97 0.39 39.82 -34.61
N SER A 98 0.52 39.27 -35.83
CA SER A 98 0.94 37.87 -35.99
C SER A 98 2.38 37.62 -35.50
N ALA A 99 3.27 38.62 -35.63
CA ALA A 99 4.64 38.55 -35.15
C ALA A 99 4.67 38.42 -33.62
N THR A 100 3.95 39.30 -32.91
CA THR A 100 3.86 39.30 -31.43
C THR A 100 3.25 37.99 -30.91
N ARG A 101 2.24 37.45 -31.60
CA ARG A 101 1.68 36.12 -31.28
C ARG A 101 2.69 34.99 -31.41
N THR A 102 3.53 35.04 -32.44
CA THR A 102 4.59 34.04 -32.67
C THR A 102 5.66 34.11 -31.59
N VAL A 103 6.06 35.33 -31.18
CA VAL A 103 6.99 35.54 -30.07
C VAL A 103 6.42 34.95 -28.79
N ILE A 104 5.19 35.34 -28.38
CA ILE A 104 4.53 34.81 -27.17
C ILE A 104 4.48 33.28 -27.18
N LYS A 105 4.14 32.66 -28.32
CA LYS A 105 4.10 31.21 -28.46
C LYS A 105 5.48 30.57 -28.26
N ALA A 106 6.51 31.10 -28.92
CA ALA A 106 7.87 30.58 -28.84
C ALA A 106 8.46 30.76 -27.43
N SER A 107 8.34 31.93 -26.82
CA SER A 107 8.82 32.20 -25.47
C SER A 107 8.03 31.43 -24.41
N SER A 108 6.73 31.19 -24.60
CA SER A 108 5.95 30.33 -23.71
C SER A 108 6.37 28.86 -23.80
N PHE A 109 6.73 28.37 -24.99
CA PHE A 109 7.28 27.02 -25.15
C PHE A 109 8.63 26.89 -24.44
N VAL A 110 9.53 27.87 -24.63
CA VAL A 110 10.79 27.95 -23.90
C VAL A 110 10.55 28.05 -22.39
N GLY A 111 9.55 28.82 -21.97
CA GLY A 111 9.18 29.00 -20.56
C GLY A 111 8.62 27.74 -19.94
N LEU A 112 7.82 26.99 -20.69
CA LEU A 112 7.33 25.69 -20.28
C LEU A 112 8.48 24.69 -20.08
N PHE A 113 9.41 24.64 -21.04
CA PHE A 113 10.57 23.78 -20.97
C PHE A 113 11.50 24.16 -19.81
N SER A 114 11.68 25.45 -19.59
CA SER A 114 12.43 26.00 -18.45
C SER A 114 11.74 25.73 -17.11
N PHE A 115 10.41 25.81 -17.07
CA PHE A 115 9.61 25.45 -15.91
C PHE A 115 9.72 23.96 -15.59
N PHE A 116 9.72 23.08 -16.60
CA PHE A 116 10.01 21.67 -16.39
C PHE A 116 11.43 21.47 -15.88
N PHE A 117 12.44 22.09 -16.50
CA PHE A 117 13.82 22.04 -16.00
C PHE A 117 13.97 22.54 -14.57
N TYR A 118 13.22 23.57 -14.17
CA TYR A 118 13.15 24.02 -12.77
C TYR A 118 12.68 22.92 -11.83
N LEU A 119 11.70 22.11 -12.25
CA LEU A 119 11.26 20.96 -11.46
C LEU A 119 12.34 19.85 -11.39
N PHE A 120 13.21 19.72 -12.40
CA PHE A 120 14.26 18.68 -12.46
C PHE A 120 15.59 19.06 -11.79
N ILE A 121 15.88 20.35 -11.59
CA ILE A 121 17.17 20.83 -11.04
C ILE A 121 16.88 21.66 -9.77
N PRO A 122 16.96 21.05 -8.56
CA PRO A 122 16.53 21.69 -7.31
C PRO A 122 17.45 22.79 -6.76
N GLN A 123 18.43 23.26 -7.52
CA GLN A 123 19.42 24.26 -7.07
C GLN A 123 19.31 25.48 -7.99
N ASP A 124 18.99 26.66 -7.43
CA ASP A 124 18.72 27.92 -8.14
C ASP A 124 19.78 28.27 -9.21
N PRO A 125 19.43 28.94 -10.35
CA PRO A 125 18.27 29.83 -10.52
C PRO A 125 17.53 29.71 -11.88
N PRO A 126 16.34 29.09 -11.93
CA PRO A 126 15.41 29.26 -13.06
C PRO A 126 14.40 30.40 -12.86
N PHE A 127 14.33 30.98 -11.66
CA PHE A 127 13.37 32.05 -11.35
C PHE A 127 13.63 33.31 -12.20
N PHE A 128 14.91 33.66 -12.41
CA PHE A 128 15.31 34.75 -13.33
C PHE A 128 14.91 34.46 -14.79
N PHE A 129 14.99 33.21 -15.23
CA PHE A 129 14.65 32.81 -16.60
C PHE A 129 13.13 32.85 -16.83
N LEU A 130 12.34 32.39 -15.84
CA LEU A 130 10.88 32.52 -15.83
C LEU A 130 10.46 34.00 -15.83
N PHE A 131 11.11 34.84 -15.01
CA PHE A 131 10.84 36.28 -14.96
C PHE A 131 11.25 37.01 -16.25
N ALA A 132 12.34 36.60 -16.89
CA ALA A 132 12.77 37.12 -18.19
C ALA A 132 11.74 36.81 -19.29
N ILE A 133 11.15 35.61 -19.28
CA ILE A 133 10.10 35.22 -20.24
C ILE A 133 8.81 36.02 -20.00
N LEU A 134 8.44 36.24 -18.73
CA LEU A 134 7.32 37.11 -18.37
C LEU A 134 7.57 38.57 -18.82
N SER A 135 8.80 39.06 -18.65
CA SER A 135 9.23 40.39 -19.09
C SER A 135 9.21 40.51 -20.61
N ILE A 136 9.64 39.48 -21.35
CA ILE A 136 9.54 39.42 -22.81
C ILE A 136 8.08 39.48 -23.26
N HIS A 137 7.16 38.76 -22.60
CA HIS A 137 5.73 38.85 -22.92
C HIS A 137 5.18 40.26 -22.66
N LEU A 138 5.50 40.84 -21.51
CA LEU A 138 5.06 42.18 -21.13
C LEU A 138 5.60 43.24 -22.09
N LEU A 139 6.90 43.21 -22.39
CA LEU A 139 7.56 44.10 -23.34
C LEU A 139 7.02 43.91 -24.76
N SER A 140 6.72 42.68 -25.18
CA SER A 140 6.12 42.41 -26.50
C SER A 140 4.71 43.02 -26.61
N ILE A 141 3.89 42.88 -25.57
CA ILE A 141 2.56 43.50 -25.50
C ILE A 141 2.65 45.03 -25.44
N LEU A 142 3.55 45.58 -24.60
CA LEU A 142 3.77 47.03 -24.48
C LEU A 142 4.33 47.63 -25.77
N SER A 143 5.27 46.95 -26.44
CA SER A 143 5.89 47.43 -27.67
C SER A 143 4.87 47.53 -28.81
N GLU A 144 3.91 46.59 -28.90
CA GLU A 144 2.79 46.64 -29.84
C GLU A 144 1.80 47.78 -29.50
N PHE A 145 1.53 48.01 -28.22
CA PHE A 145 0.67 49.12 -27.78
C PHE A 145 1.31 50.49 -28.08
N LEU A 146 2.62 50.62 -27.85
CA LEU A 146 3.39 51.84 -28.10
C LEU A 146 3.65 52.06 -29.60
N SER A 147 3.90 51.02 -30.39
CA SER A 147 4.13 51.13 -31.84
C SER A 147 2.89 51.54 -32.63
N ARG A 148 1.69 51.27 -32.09
CA ARG A 148 0.42 51.83 -32.58
C ARG A 148 0.28 53.33 -32.30
N ARG A 149 0.98 53.86 -31.30
CA ARG A 149 0.95 55.28 -30.91
C ARG A 149 2.12 56.07 -31.50
N TRP A 150 3.26 55.43 -31.77
CA TRP A 150 4.46 56.00 -32.40
C TRP A 150 5.06 55.05 -33.45
N PRO A 151 4.80 55.29 -34.76
CA PRO A 151 5.19 54.40 -35.85
C PRO A 151 6.70 54.12 -35.99
N VAL A 152 7.55 55.02 -35.50
CA VAL A 152 9.03 54.89 -35.54
C VAL A 152 9.53 53.62 -34.82
N LEU A 153 8.79 53.12 -33.82
CA LEU A 153 9.15 51.92 -33.07
C LEU A 153 8.89 50.60 -33.83
N GLN A 154 8.20 50.63 -34.99
CA GLN A 154 7.92 49.43 -35.81
C GLN A 154 9.19 48.84 -36.46
N TYR A 155 10.25 49.64 -36.63
CA TYR A 155 11.48 49.22 -37.31
C TYR A 155 12.47 48.41 -36.44
N LEU A 156 12.24 48.31 -35.12
CA LEU A 156 13.18 47.65 -34.18
C LEU A 156 12.79 46.22 -33.76
N ASN A 157 11.62 45.70 -34.18
CA ASN A 157 10.88 44.73 -33.37
C ASN A 157 10.88 43.25 -33.81
N ALA A 158 11.28 42.90 -35.04
CA ALA A 158 11.18 41.50 -35.51
C ALA A 158 12.52 40.76 -35.58
N HIS A 159 13.57 41.43 -36.07
CA HIS A 159 14.87 40.80 -36.32
C HIS A 159 15.69 40.62 -35.04
N THR A 160 15.61 41.55 -34.09
CA THR A 160 16.34 41.50 -32.83
C THR A 160 15.85 40.35 -31.92
N TYR A 161 14.53 40.09 -31.88
CA TYR A 161 13.92 39.03 -31.07
C TYR A 161 14.22 37.61 -31.59
N MET A 162 14.30 37.44 -32.92
CA MET A 162 14.66 36.16 -33.54
C MET A 162 16.14 35.79 -33.28
N SER A 163 17.03 36.78 -33.26
CA SER A 163 18.46 36.57 -32.98
C SER A 163 18.72 36.05 -31.55
N TRP A 164 17.98 36.54 -30.55
CA TRP A 164 18.09 36.06 -29.17
C TRP A 164 17.55 34.63 -28.97
N LEU A 165 16.43 34.28 -29.62
CA LEU A 165 15.89 32.91 -29.60
C LEU A 165 16.79 31.91 -30.32
N PHE A 166 17.49 32.34 -31.37
CA PHE A 166 18.45 31.52 -32.12
C PHE A 166 19.73 31.25 -31.31
N ILE A 167 20.27 32.27 -30.63
CA ILE A 167 21.47 32.15 -29.78
C ILE A 167 21.23 31.24 -28.55
N ILE A 168 20.04 31.32 -27.92
CA ILE A 168 19.68 30.46 -26.78
C ILE A 168 19.42 29.01 -27.23
N SER A 169 18.80 28.81 -28.40
CA SER A 169 18.54 27.48 -28.95
C SER A 169 19.80 26.78 -29.46
N PHE A 170 20.77 27.54 -30.00
CA PHE A 170 22.05 27.01 -30.47
C PHE A 170 22.99 26.64 -29.31
N SER A 171 22.98 27.43 -28.22
CA SER A 171 23.72 27.12 -26.98
C SER A 171 23.16 25.87 -26.26
N GLY A 172 21.84 25.65 -26.29
CA GLY A 172 21.21 24.44 -25.76
C GLY A 172 21.42 23.19 -26.61
N ALA A 173 21.49 23.33 -27.94
CA ALA A 173 21.78 22.22 -28.86
C ALA A 173 23.26 21.79 -28.83
N ALA A 174 24.18 22.73 -28.63
CA ALA A 174 25.61 22.45 -28.50
C ALA A 174 25.96 21.69 -27.20
N PHE A 175 25.22 21.91 -26.11
CA PHE A 175 25.37 21.17 -24.85
C PHE A 175 24.81 19.72 -24.90
N ILE A 176 23.90 19.44 -25.85
CA ILE A 176 23.27 18.13 -26.04
C ILE A 176 24.04 17.27 -27.06
N SER A 177 24.90 17.86 -27.90
CA SER A 177 25.59 17.12 -28.97
C SER A 177 26.86 16.36 -28.53
N ASP A 178 27.34 16.54 -27.30
CA ASP A 178 28.63 15.99 -26.85
C ASP A 178 28.54 14.78 -25.87
N ASN A 179 27.40 14.08 -25.83
CA ASN A 179 27.28 12.78 -25.16
C ASN A 179 26.86 11.67 -26.15
N SER A 180 27.71 11.45 -27.15
CA SER A 180 27.63 10.40 -28.17
C SER A 180 28.05 9.00 -27.68
N LYS A 181 28.21 8.79 -26.37
CA LYS A 181 28.57 7.48 -25.78
C LYS A 181 27.39 6.56 -25.41
N ILE A 182 26.14 7.02 -25.53
CA ILE A 182 24.95 6.25 -25.10
C ILE A 182 24.39 5.33 -26.20
N PHE A 183 24.71 5.55 -27.48
CA PHE A 183 24.25 4.67 -28.58
C PHE A 183 25.18 3.49 -28.88
N ASN A 184 26.44 3.54 -28.44
CA ASN A 184 27.38 2.41 -28.52
C ASN A 184 27.28 1.44 -27.34
N LEU A 185 26.38 1.70 -26.37
CA LEU A 185 26.10 0.86 -25.20
C LEU A 185 24.80 0.04 -25.33
N LEU A 186 24.05 0.22 -26.43
CA LEU A 186 22.76 -0.44 -26.69
C LEU A 186 22.97 -1.83 -27.33
N GLY A 187 23.82 -2.66 -26.71
CA GLY A 187 24.18 -4.01 -27.15
C GLY A 187 22.97 -4.92 -27.37
N PHE A 188 22.43 -4.92 -28.60
CA PHE A 188 21.37 -5.82 -29.03
C PHE A 188 21.97 -7.07 -29.68
N SER A 189 22.30 -8.05 -28.83
CA SER A 189 22.68 -9.41 -29.22
C SER A 189 21.53 -10.39 -28.91
N HIS A 190 20.93 -10.91 -29.98
CA HIS A 190 20.04 -12.09 -30.10
C HIS A 190 18.52 -11.95 -29.86
N PRO A 191 17.68 -12.43 -30.83
CA PRO A 191 16.27 -12.75 -30.60
C PRO A 191 16.07 -14.26 -30.31
N PRO A 192 15.08 -14.67 -29.48
CA PRO A 192 14.76 -16.07 -29.22
C PRO A 192 13.88 -16.66 -30.34
N HIS A 193 14.23 -17.86 -30.80
CA HIS A 193 13.66 -18.51 -31.98
C HIS A 193 12.34 -19.29 -31.76
N ASP A 194 11.73 -19.24 -30.56
CA ASP A 194 10.62 -20.14 -30.22
C ASP A 194 9.20 -19.55 -30.43
N THR A 195 9.06 -18.22 -30.47
CA THR A 195 7.76 -17.54 -30.66
C THR A 195 7.29 -17.59 -32.12
N ILE A 196 8.22 -17.65 -33.07
CA ILE A 196 7.93 -17.77 -34.51
C ILE A 196 7.40 -19.18 -34.82
N PHE A 197 7.87 -20.21 -34.11
CA PHE A 197 7.41 -21.58 -34.27
C PHE A 197 5.96 -21.79 -33.78
N ILE A 198 5.59 -21.17 -32.66
CA ILE A 198 4.21 -21.19 -32.13
C ILE A 198 3.26 -20.38 -33.03
N PHE A 199 3.72 -19.25 -33.58
CA PHE A 199 2.94 -18.47 -34.55
C PHE A 199 2.71 -19.24 -35.87
N ILE A 200 3.71 -19.97 -36.36
CA ILE A 200 3.61 -20.85 -37.53
C ILE A 200 2.66 -22.02 -37.26
N ILE A 201 2.72 -22.65 -36.08
CA ILE A 201 1.78 -23.73 -35.70
C ILE A 201 0.33 -23.22 -35.58
N CYS A 202 0.09 -22.07 -34.95
CA CYS A 202 -1.24 -21.47 -34.88
C CYS A 202 -1.78 -21.09 -36.27
N THR A 203 -0.90 -20.65 -37.17
CA THR A 203 -1.24 -20.34 -38.57
C THR A 203 -1.54 -21.63 -39.35
N ILE A 204 -0.79 -22.71 -39.13
CA ILE A 204 -1.03 -24.03 -39.73
C ILE A 204 -2.33 -24.64 -39.19
N ILE A 205 -2.65 -24.51 -37.90
CA ILE A 205 -3.92 -25.01 -37.33
C ILE A 205 -5.12 -24.21 -37.88
N ALA A 206 -5.00 -22.89 -38.02
CA ALA A 206 -6.01 -22.05 -38.66
C ALA A 206 -6.18 -22.38 -40.16
N PHE A 207 -5.08 -22.72 -40.84
CA PHE A 207 -5.04 -23.12 -42.26
C PHE A 207 -5.55 -24.55 -42.50
N VAL A 208 -5.26 -25.49 -41.60
CA VAL A 208 -5.81 -26.86 -41.64
C VAL A 208 -7.30 -26.84 -41.28
N GLY A 209 -7.72 -26.00 -40.32
CA GLY A 209 -9.13 -25.78 -40.02
C GLY A 209 -9.93 -25.18 -41.19
N SER A 210 -9.32 -24.28 -41.96
CA SER A 210 -9.92 -23.74 -43.18
C SER A 210 -9.87 -24.73 -44.36
N LEU A 211 -8.85 -25.58 -44.46
CA LEU A 211 -8.79 -26.70 -45.41
C LEU A 211 -9.79 -27.82 -45.10
N PHE A 212 -10.05 -28.12 -43.83
CA PHE A 212 -11.08 -29.07 -43.40
C PHE A 212 -12.49 -28.55 -43.73
N TRP A 213 -12.69 -27.23 -43.60
CA TRP A 213 -13.89 -26.51 -44.05
C TRP A 213 -14.05 -26.53 -45.59
N GLU A 214 -12.94 -26.45 -46.32
CA GLU A 214 -12.91 -26.52 -47.78
C GLU A 214 -13.15 -27.96 -48.32
N LEU A 215 -12.53 -28.98 -47.74
CA LEU A 215 -12.46 -30.32 -48.35
C LEU A 215 -13.69 -31.21 -48.09
N ILE A 216 -14.39 -31.03 -46.96
CA ILE A 216 -15.50 -31.92 -46.57
C ILE A 216 -16.88 -31.38 -46.98
N ILE A 217 -17.02 -30.07 -47.16
CA ILE A 217 -18.30 -29.47 -47.58
C ILE A 217 -18.37 -29.47 -49.12
N PRO A 218 -19.25 -30.27 -49.74
CA PRO A 218 -19.33 -30.36 -51.19
C PRO A 218 -19.57 -28.97 -51.81
N LYS A 219 -18.95 -28.68 -52.96
CA LYS A 219 -19.07 -27.38 -53.67
C LYS A 219 -20.53 -26.89 -53.85
N LYS A 220 -21.50 -27.81 -53.90
CA LYS A 220 -22.95 -27.52 -53.95
C LYS A 220 -23.51 -26.83 -52.69
N TYR A 221 -22.85 -26.94 -51.54
CA TYR A 221 -23.23 -26.31 -50.28
C TYR A 221 -22.49 -24.98 -50.03
N ARG A 222 -21.32 -24.74 -50.64
CA ARG A 222 -20.51 -23.51 -50.44
C ARG A 222 -21.18 -22.21 -50.88
N GLN A 223 -22.01 -22.24 -51.93
CA GLN A 223 -22.73 -21.04 -52.40
C GLN A 223 -24.04 -20.78 -51.62
N LYS A 224 -24.41 -21.67 -50.69
CA LYS A 224 -25.63 -21.60 -49.88
C LYS A 224 -25.38 -21.81 -48.38
N THR A 225 -24.15 -21.67 -47.88
CA THR A 225 -23.91 -21.61 -46.44
C THR A 225 -24.47 -20.29 -45.90
N SER A 226 -25.79 -20.25 -45.71
CA SER A 226 -26.45 -19.23 -44.91
C SER A 226 -25.80 -19.23 -43.53
N ASP A 227 -25.63 -18.07 -42.90
CA ASP A 227 -25.19 -17.88 -41.50
C ASP A 227 -25.77 -18.96 -40.56
N GLY A 228 -27.00 -19.43 -40.82
CA GLY A 228 -27.66 -20.53 -40.11
C GLY A 228 -26.92 -21.88 -40.06
N GLN A 229 -26.13 -22.28 -41.07
CA GLN A 229 -25.37 -23.53 -41.04
C GLN A 229 -24.13 -23.40 -40.14
N LEU A 230 -23.40 -22.29 -40.25
CA LEU A 230 -22.27 -21.99 -39.36
C LEU A 230 -22.75 -21.79 -37.92
N SER A 231 -23.88 -21.11 -37.71
CA SER A 231 -24.56 -21.01 -36.43
C SER A 231 -24.93 -22.36 -35.83
N THR A 232 -25.45 -23.28 -36.66
CA THR A 232 -25.81 -24.63 -36.22
C THR A 232 -24.57 -25.39 -35.75
N LEU A 233 -23.48 -25.34 -36.54
CA LEU A 233 -22.22 -25.95 -36.16
C LEU A 233 -21.70 -25.34 -34.86
N LEU A 234 -21.53 -24.02 -34.79
CA LEU A 234 -21.02 -23.33 -33.61
C LEU A 234 -21.90 -23.57 -32.37
N LEU A 235 -23.22 -23.65 -32.50
CA LEU A 235 -24.10 -23.95 -31.38
C LEU A 235 -23.91 -25.39 -30.92
N SER A 236 -23.85 -26.34 -31.85
CA SER A 236 -23.61 -27.76 -31.54
C SER A 236 -22.24 -28.02 -30.94
N THR A 237 -21.21 -27.27 -31.34
CA THR A 237 -19.85 -27.43 -30.80
C THR A 237 -19.59 -26.52 -29.59
N ALA A 238 -20.54 -25.69 -29.15
CA ALA A 238 -20.34 -24.79 -28.02
C ALA A 238 -19.91 -25.50 -26.73
N PRO A 239 -20.41 -26.71 -26.41
CA PRO A 239 -19.91 -27.49 -25.27
C PRO A 239 -18.44 -27.88 -25.39
N LEU A 240 -17.90 -28.05 -26.60
CA LEU A 240 -16.48 -28.35 -26.80
C LEU A 240 -15.57 -27.20 -26.32
N ALA A 241 -16.07 -25.96 -26.26
CA ALA A 241 -15.33 -24.84 -25.67
C ALA A 241 -15.09 -25.02 -24.15
N PHE A 242 -15.85 -25.90 -23.48
CA PHE A 242 -15.61 -26.29 -22.09
C PHE A 242 -14.56 -27.40 -21.95
N ALA A 243 -14.14 -28.07 -23.03
CA ALA A 243 -13.19 -29.16 -22.96
C ALA A 243 -11.83 -28.72 -22.37
N SER A 244 -11.40 -27.49 -22.65
CA SER A 244 -10.19 -26.90 -22.06
C SER A 244 -10.30 -26.58 -20.58
N PHE A 245 -11.52 -26.45 -20.04
CA PHE A 245 -11.78 -26.23 -18.61
C PHE A 245 -11.89 -27.56 -17.84
N LEU A 246 -12.11 -28.67 -18.55
CA LEU A 246 -12.34 -29.98 -17.94
C LEU A 246 -11.18 -30.50 -17.07
N PRO A 247 -9.89 -30.27 -17.40
CA PRO A 247 -8.79 -30.66 -16.51
C PRO A 247 -8.84 -29.97 -15.14
N PHE A 248 -9.25 -28.70 -15.10
CA PHE A 248 -9.51 -28.00 -13.83
C PHE A 248 -10.73 -28.59 -13.13
N PHE A 249 -11.86 -28.65 -13.82
CA PHE A 249 -13.13 -29.09 -13.23
C PHE A 249 -13.01 -30.50 -12.63
N SER A 250 -12.34 -31.41 -13.33
CA SER A 250 -12.14 -32.78 -12.85
C SER A 250 -11.26 -32.86 -11.60
N LYS A 251 -10.16 -32.10 -11.55
CA LYS A 251 -9.30 -32.02 -10.36
C LYS A 251 -10.03 -31.36 -9.19
N GLU A 252 -10.70 -30.24 -9.44
CA GLU A 252 -11.40 -29.50 -8.39
C GLU A 252 -12.61 -30.26 -7.84
N ALA A 253 -13.42 -30.87 -8.72
CA ALA A 253 -14.54 -31.71 -8.29
C ALA A 253 -14.05 -32.93 -7.47
N TYR A 254 -12.91 -33.52 -7.85
CA TYR A 254 -12.28 -34.56 -7.05
C TYR A 254 -11.81 -34.03 -5.69
N LEU A 255 -11.12 -32.89 -5.63
CA LEU A 255 -10.62 -32.31 -4.38
C LEU A 255 -11.77 -31.93 -3.42
N VAL A 256 -12.84 -31.33 -3.95
CA VAL A 256 -14.05 -31.05 -3.19
C VAL A 256 -14.68 -32.35 -2.66
N ALA A 257 -14.83 -33.36 -3.52
CA ALA A 257 -15.35 -34.67 -3.10
C ALA A 257 -14.47 -35.32 -2.01
N ASN A 258 -13.15 -35.28 -2.18
CA ASN A 258 -12.16 -35.78 -1.22
C ASN A 258 -12.26 -35.06 0.14
N HIS A 259 -12.45 -33.74 0.16
CA HIS A 259 -12.67 -32.99 1.39
C HIS A 259 -13.94 -33.39 2.15
N HIS A 260 -14.97 -33.86 1.43
CA HIS A 260 -16.20 -34.42 2.02
C HIS A 260 -16.11 -35.94 2.27
N GLY A 261 -14.92 -36.54 2.17
CA GLY A 261 -14.68 -37.97 2.42
C GLY A 261 -15.07 -38.89 1.27
N ILE A 262 -15.35 -38.36 0.07
CA ILE A 262 -15.75 -39.13 -1.11
C ILE A 262 -14.53 -39.37 -2.01
N ASN A 263 -13.91 -40.55 -1.87
CA ASN A 263 -12.68 -40.92 -2.60
C ASN A 263 -12.91 -41.98 -3.71
N LEU A 264 -14.16 -42.24 -4.07
CA LEU A 264 -14.53 -43.34 -4.97
C LEU A 264 -14.27 -43.06 -6.46
N VAL A 265 -14.09 -41.80 -6.85
CA VAL A 265 -14.02 -41.39 -8.27
C VAL A 265 -12.72 -40.64 -8.51
N SER A 266 -11.86 -41.16 -9.39
CA SER A 266 -10.60 -40.48 -9.73
C SER A 266 -10.84 -39.23 -10.60
N PRO A 267 -9.92 -38.24 -10.61
CA PRO A 267 -10.01 -37.10 -11.53
C PRO A 267 -10.17 -37.54 -12.99
N THR A 268 -9.50 -38.63 -13.39
CA THR A 268 -9.62 -39.21 -14.73
C THR A 268 -11.04 -39.69 -15.02
N ALA A 269 -11.69 -40.36 -14.07
CA ALA A 269 -13.07 -40.81 -14.24
C ALA A 269 -14.05 -39.63 -14.36
N ILE A 270 -13.89 -38.57 -13.54
CA ILE A 270 -14.69 -37.34 -13.65
C ILE A 270 -14.48 -36.69 -15.01
N SER A 271 -13.23 -36.62 -15.49
CA SER A 271 -12.89 -36.10 -16.81
C SER A 271 -13.55 -36.92 -17.92
N THR A 272 -13.49 -38.26 -17.87
CA THR A 272 -14.15 -39.13 -18.87
C THR A 272 -15.66 -38.90 -18.91
N VAL A 273 -16.33 -38.85 -17.75
CA VAL A 273 -17.77 -38.53 -17.68
C VAL A 273 -18.05 -37.13 -18.24
N GLY A 274 -17.21 -36.15 -17.92
CA GLY A 274 -17.30 -34.80 -18.45
C GLY A 274 -17.16 -34.74 -19.97
N VAL A 275 -16.25 -35.51 -20.58
CA VAL A 275 -16.12 -35.63 -22.04
C VAL A 275 -17.42 -36.20 -22.64
N ILE A 276 -17.96 -37.28 -22.08
CA ILE A 276 -19.21 -37.89 -22.54
C ILE A 276 -20.37 -36.88 -22.44
N ALA A 277 -20.48 -36.15 -21.31
CA ALA A 277 -21.47 -35.12 -21.11
C ALA A 277 -21.33 -33.96 -22.12
N ILE A 278 -20.10 -33.54 -22.44
CA ILE A 278 -19.84 -32.53 -23.48
C ILE A 278 -20.36 -33.01 -24.84
N PHE A 279 -20.05 -34.25 -25.25
CA PHE A 279 -20.55 -34.80 -26.52
C PHE A 279 -22.07 -34.95 -26.53
N PHE A 280 -22.68 -35.39 -25.42
CA PHE A 280 -24.13 -35.48 -25.28
C PHE A 280 -24.79 -34.10 -25.39
N CYS A 281 -24.29 -33.10 -24.66
CA CYS A 281 -24.74 -31.72 -24.76
C CYS A 281 -24.58 -31.17 -26.19
N SER A 282 -23.48 -31.52 -26.88
CA SER A 282 -23.27 -31.15 -28.27
C SER A 282 -24.32 -31.75 -29.21
N ALA A 283 -24.71 -33.01 -29.01
CA ALA A 283 -25.78 -33.65 -29.76
C ALA A 283 -27.16 -33.01 -29.47
N VAL A 284 -27.44 -32.70 -28.20
CA VAL A 284 -28.67 -32.01 -27.79
C VAL A 284 -28.74 -30.60 -28.41
N LEU A 285 -27.66 -29.82 -28.35
CA LEU A 285 -27.61 -28.48 -28.94
C LEU A 285 -27.66 -28.52 -30.47
N PHE A 286 -27.09 -29.55 -31.11
CA PHE A 286 -27.30 -29.80 -32.53
C PHE A 286 -28.78 -30.03 -32.85
N TRP A 287 -29.50 -30.80 -32.03
CA TRP A 287 -30.93 -31.00 -32.21
C TRP A 287 -31.73 -29.70 -31.97
N ILE A 288 -31.44 -28.95 -30.89
CA ILE A 288 -32.08 -27.65 -30.59
C ILE A 288 -31.81 -26.62 -31.68
N SER A 289 -30.63 -26.67 -32.32
CA SER A 289 -30.27 -25.74 -33.40
C SER A 289 -31.20 -25.83 -34.62
N ARG A 290 -31.98 -26.92 -34.74
CA ARG A 290 -33.05 -27.04 -35.74
C ARG A 290 -34.16 -26.01 -35.50
N PHE A 291 -34.41 -25.64 -34.24
CA PHE A 291 -35.48 -24.73 -33.82
C PHE A 291 -34.97 -23.34 -33.43
N TRP A 292 -33.74 -23.22 -32.92
CA TRP A 292 -33.16 -21.95 -32.48
C TRP A 292 -31.78 -21.72 -33.10
N LYS A 293 -31.65 -20.68 -33.93
CA LYS A 293 -30.43 -20.36 -34.69
C LYS A 293 -29.90 -18.97 -34.32
N PRO A 294 -29.16 -18.82 -33.20
CA PRO A 294 -28.46 -17.57 -32.91
C PRO A 294 -27.40 -17.33 -34.00
N SER A 295 -27.07 -16.06 -34.30
CA SER A 295 -26.05 -15.77 -35.32
C SER A 295 -24.66 -16.28 -34.90
N ALA A 296 -23.85 -16.71 -35.86
CA ALA A 296 -22.51 -17.24 -35.62
C ALA A 296 -21.64 -16.26 -34.82
N ALA A 297 -21.71 -14.96 -35.18
CA ALA A 297 -21.03 -13.90 -34.46
C ALA A 297 -21.46 -13.79 -32.98
N LYS A 298 -22.75 -13.97 -32.66
CA LYS A 298 -23.20 -13.96 -31.26
C LYS A 298 -22.61 -15.12 -30.47
N LEU A 299 -22.60 -16.32 -31.05
CA LEU A 299 -21.99 -17.50 -30.43
C LEU A 299 -20.50 -17.29 -30.18
N LEU A 300 -19.75 -16.82 -31.19
CA LEU A 300 -18.32 -16.54 -31.03
C LEU A 300 -18.06 -15.50 -29.94
N HIS A 301 -18.76 -14.36 -30.02
CA HIS A 301 -18.44 -13.19 -29.20
C HIS A 301 -18.94 -13.28 -27.75
N PHE A 302 -19.89 -14.16 -27.44
CA PHE A 302 -20.51 -14.25 -26.10
C PHE A 302 -20.42 -15.65 -25.48
N VAL A 303 -20.02 -16.67 -26.24
CA VAL A 303 -19.82 -18.03 -25.73
C VAL A 303 -18.36 -18.43 -25.91
N TYR A 304 -17.88 -18.58 -27.15
CA TYR A 304 -16.54 -19.14 -27.39
C TYR A 304 -15.40 -18.29 -26.84
N PHE A 305 -15.36 -16.99 -27.15
CA PHE A 305 -14.24 -16.15 -26.71
C PHE A 305 -14.20 -15.99 -25.18
N PRO A 306 -15.31 -15.70 -24.48
CA PRO A 306 -15.31 -15.75 -23.02
C PRO A 306 -14.89 -17.11 -22.45
N MET A 307 -15.36 -18.23 -23.02
CA MET A 307 -14.99 -19.56 -22.53
C MET A 307 -13.51 -19.89 -22.77
N LEU A 308 -12.93 -19.41 -23.87
CA LEU A 308 -11.50 -19.51 -24.13
C LEU A 308 -10.71 -18.72 -23.09
N ILE A 309 -11.14 -17.48 -22.78
CA ILE A 309 -10.51 -16.64 -21.75
C ILE A 309 -10.60 -17.29 -20.37
N VAL A 310 -11.77 -17.82 -19.99
CA VAL A 310 -11.97 -18.55 -18.73
C VAL A 310 -11.06 -19.76 -18.67
N SER A 311 -11.03 -20.56 -19.73
CA SER A 311 -10.22 -21.77 -19.77
C SER A 311 -8.73 -21.44 -19.66
N LEU A 312 -8.24 -20.48 -20.45
CA LEU A 312 -6.82 -20.09 -20.42
C LEU A 312 -6.43 -19.44 -19.09
N GLY A 313 -7.26 -18.54 -18.54
CA GLY A 313 -7.01 -17.94 -17.24
C GLY A 313 -6.99 -18.95 -16.11
N THR A 314 -7.92 -19.91 -16.15
CA THR A 314 -7.92 -21.01 -15.18
C THR A 314 -6.65 -21.84 -15.34
N LEU A 315 -6.27 -22.21 -16.58
CA LEU A 315 -5.04 -22.97 -16.83
C LEU A 315 -3.76 -22.20 -16.42
N LEU A 316 -3.79 -20.87 -16.42
CA LEU A 316 -2.68 -20.01 -16.04
C LEU A 316 -2.43 -19.97 -14.53
N TRP A 317 -3.49 -19.75 -13.77
CA TRP A 317 -3.37 -19.38 -12.36
C TRP A 317 -3.91 -20.44 -11.39
N TYR A 318 -4.67 -21.42 -11.88
CA TYR A 318 -5.09 -22.51 -11.03
C TYR A 318 -3.89 -23.35 -10.62
N THR A 319 -3.81 -23.62 -9.33
CA THR A 319 -2.95 -24.65 -8.76
C THR A 319 -3.78 -25.46 -7.76
N PRO A 320 -3.72 -26.80 -7.81
CA PRO A 320 -4.46 -27.62 -6.86
C PRO A 320 -3.91 -27.49 -5.43
N LEU A 321 -2.62 -27.16 -5.31
CA LEU A 321 -1.89 -26.90 -4.07
C LEU A 321 -1.28 -25.49 -4.13
N VAL A 322 -1.59 -24.66 -3.13
CA VAL A 322 -1.12 -23.27 -3.06
C VAL A 322 -0.16 -23.11 -1.87
N PRO A 323 1.04 -22.52 -2.04
CA PRO A 323 1.86 -22.14 -0.91
C PRO A 323 1.14 -21.05 -0.12
N VAL A 324 0.97 -21.25 1.18
CA VAL A 324 0.35 -20.24 2.03
C VAL A 324 1.35 -19.10 2.25
N PRO A 325 0.92 -17.83 2.18
CA PRO A 325 1.79 -16.72 2.49
C PRO A 325 2.42 -16.85 3.89
N THR A 326 3.70 -16.53 4.00
CA THR A 326 4.45 -16.61 5.27
C THR A 326 4.24 -15.39 6.16
N ASP A 327 3.73 -14.29 5.58
CA ASP A 327 3.37 -13.07 6.31
C ASP A 327 2.19 -13.34 7.26
N MET A 328 2.30 -12.83 8.49
CA MET A 328 1.28 -12.98 9.54
C MET A 328 0.31 -11.80 9.58
N PHE A 329 0.58 -10.74 8.80
CA PHE A 329 -0.20 -9.51 8.76
C PHE A 329 -1.19 -9.47 7.59
N GLU A 330 -0.74 -9.25 6.35
CA GLU A 330 -1.64 -8.96 5.21
C GLU A 330 -2.67 -10.07 4.91
N PRO A 331 -2.31 -11.37 4.92
CA PRO A 331 -3.26 -12.46 4.65
C PRO A 331 -4.42 -12.51 5.66
N ALA A 332 -4.27 -11.91 6.84
CA ALA A 332 -5.32 -11.90 7.84
C ALA A 332 -6.52 -11.05 7.45
N ASN A 333 -6.38 -10.10 6.52
CA ASN A 333 -7.52 -9.30 6.03
C ASN A 333 -8.67 -10.21 5.59
N SER A 334 -8.37 -11.22 4.77
CA SER A 334 -9.33 -12.19 4.27
C SER A 334 -9.40 -13.45 5.12
N GLY A 335 -8.26 -13.99 5.56
CA GLY A 335 -8.18 -15.21 6.37
C GLY A 335 -9.06 -15.15 7.62
N LEU A 336 -8.94 -14.08 8.42
CA LEU A 336 -9.76 -13.90 9.62
C LEU A 336 -11.24 -13.73 9.30
N MET A 337 -11.57 -12.91 8.31
CA MET A 337 -12.98 -12.62 8.02
C MET A 337 -13.74 -13.88 7.60
N ILE A 338 -13.09 -14.74 6.81
CA ILE A 338 -13.65 -16.03 6.38
C ILE A 338 -13.74 -16.98 7.57
N GLN A 339 -12.66 -17.10 8.35
CA GLN A 339 -12.61 -17.97 9.52
C GLN A 339 -13.68 -17.62 10.56
N GLN A 340 -13.79 -16.34 10.93
CA GLN A 340 -14.75 -15.87 11.91
C GLN A 340 -16.21 -16.12 11.47
N PHE A 341 -16.48 -16.12 10.17
CA PHE A 341 -17.80 -16.47 9.64
C PHE A 341 -18.08 -17.98 9.74
N PHE A 342 -17.17 -18.83 9.27
CA PHE A 342 -17.42 -20.28 9.22
C PHE A 342 -17.30 -20.98 10.58
N GLU A 343 -16.41 -20.53 11.47
CA GLU A 343 -16.18 -21.17 12.77
C GLU A 343 -17.03 -20.55 13.90
N PHE A 344 -17.23 -19.23 13.89
CA PHE A 344 -17.92 -18.51 14.97
C PHE A 344 -19.26 -17.88 14.53
N GLY A 345 -19.65 -17.99 13.26
CA GLY A 345 -20.89 -17.44 12.75
C GLY A 345 -20.96 -15.90 12.80
N LYS A 346 -19.81 -15.21 12.86
CA LYS A 346 -19.76 -13.74 12.82
C LYS A 346 -20.07 -13.24 11.43
N ILE A 347 -20.95 -12.24 11.33
CA ILE A 347 -21.32 -11.65 10.05
C ILE A 347 -20.23 -10.64 9.62
N PRO A 348 -19.62 -10.81 8.42
CA PRO A 348 -18.67 -9.85 7.86
C PRO A 348 -19.24 -8.44 7.82
N ILE A 349 -18.37 -7.43 8.00
CA ILE A 349 -18.67 -6.00 8.10
C ILE A 349 -19.43 -5.60 9.38
N ILE A 350 -20.29 -6.47 9.92
CA ILE A 350 -21.07 -6.18 11.12
C ILE A 350 -20.27 -6.50 12.39
N GLU A 351 -19.65 -7.67 12.42
CA GLU A 351 -18.94 -8.18 13.61
C GLU A 351 -17.43 -8.37 13.35
N SER A 352 -17.01 -8.45 12.08
CA SER A 352 -15.61 -8.52 11.65
C SER A 352 -15.39 -7.63 10.42
N PHE A 353 -14.42 -6.72 10.47
CA PHE A 353 -14.16 -5.72 9.45
C PHE A 353 -12.67 -5.66 9.08
N ASN A 354 -12.33 -5.81 7.81
CA ASN A 354 -10.96 -5.67 7.31
C ASN A 354 -10.82 -4.46 6.37
N ALA A 355 -9.58 -4.04 6.08
CA ALA A 355 -9.28 -2.82 5.32
C ALA A 355 -9.66 -2.90 3.83
N HIS A 356 -9.86 -4.12 3.31
CA HIS A 356 -10.19 -4.43 1.92
C HIS A 356 -11.62 -4.97 1.73
N VAL A 357 -12.41 -5.03 2.81
CA VAL A 357 -13.78 -5.54 2.81
C VAL A 357 -13.87 -6.90 2.11
N PHE A 358 -14.65 -7.05 1.04
CA PHE A 358 -14.81 -8.34 0.35
C PHE A 358 -13.82 -8.56 -0.80
N SER A 359 -13.01 -7.58 -1.20
CA SER A 359 -12.18 -7.71 -2.42
C SER A 359 -11.22 -8.90 -2.35
N ASP A 360 -10.71 -9.18 -1.16
CA ASP A 360 -9.66 -10.17 -0.96
C ASP A 360 -10.22 -11.47 -0.34
N ALA A 361 -11.51 -11.51 -0.04
CA ALA A 361 -12.14 -12.60 0.70
C ALA A 361 -13.28 -13.30 -0.04
N ILE A 362 -13.87 -12.66 -1.05
CA ILE A 362 -15.06 -13.20 -1.75
C ILE A 362 -14.80 -14.60 -2.33
N TRP A 363 -13.61 -14.82 -2.89
CA TRP A 363 -13.23 -16.09 -3.46
C TRP A 363 -12.96 -17.15 -2.39
N GLY A 364 -12.39 -16.74 -1.25
CA GLY A 364 -12.21 -17.63 -0.11
C GLY A 364 -13.51 -18.04 0.58
N PHE A 365 -14.55 -17.19 0.57
CA PHE A 365 -15.91 -17.62 0.97
C PHE A 365 -16.47 -18.71 0.06
N ILE A 366 -16.25 -18.59 -1.25
CA ILE A 366 -16.68 -19.61 -2.22
C ILE A 366 -15.90 -20.90 -2.01
N TYR A 367 -14.58 -20.80 -1.81
CA TYR A 367 -13.74 -21.95 -1.49
C TYR A 367 -14.24 -22.67 -0.25
N ALA A 368 -14.36 -21.96 0.88
CA ALA A 368 -14.72 -22.55 2.17
C ALA A 368 -16.16 -23.08 2.17
N GLY A 369 -17.08 -22.45 1.43
CA GLY A 369 -18.44 -22.95 1.25
C GLY A 369 -18.52 -24.28 0.49
N LEU A 370 -17.58 -24.54 -0.42
CA LEU A 370 -17.52 -25.79 -1.19
C LEU A 370 -16.66 -26.87 -0.50
N ASN A 371 -15.52 -26.48 0.07
CA ASN A 371 -14.49 -27.38 0.56
C ASN A 371 -14.50 -27.56 2.09
N GLY A 372 -15.34 -26.81 2.80
CA GLY A 372 -15.16 -26.56 4.23
C GLY A 372 -14.04 -25.55 4.49
N TYR A 373 -14.11 -24.87 5.62
CA TYR A 373 -13.03 -23.96 6.02
C TYR A 373 -11.74 -24.72 6.35
N SER A 374 -10.60 -24.14 5.97
CA SER A 374 -9.26 -24.59 6.35
C SER A 374 -8.35 -23.35 6.48
N ALA A 375 -7.55 -23.32 7.54
CA ALA A 375 -6.61 -22.23 7.84
C ALA A 375 -5.59 -22.01 6.72
N THR A 376 -5.27 -23.05 5.96
CA THR A 376 -4.30 -23.04 4.86
C THR A 376 -4.98 -23.02 3.48
N GLY A 377 -6.29 -23.25 3.43
CA GLY A 377 -7.05 -23.48 2.20
C GLY A 377 -7.74 -22.26 1.60
N TRP A 378 -8.03 -21.22 2.39
CA TRP A 378 -9.00 -20.19 2.00
C TRP A 378 -8.60 -19.35 0.77
N SER A 379 -7.33 -19.20 0.42
CA SER A 379 -6.86 -18.40 -0.73
C SER A 379 -6.83 -19.17 -2.06
N HIS A 380 -7.20 -20.45 -2.08
CA HIS A 380 -7.05 -21.30 -3.28
C HIS A 380 -7.83 -20.81 -4.50
N TYR A 381 -8.90 -20.05 -4.28
CA TYR A 381 -9.78 -19.56 -5.34
C TYR A 381 -9.45 -18.13 -5.79
N ASP A 382 -8.42 -17.50 -5.24
CA ASP A 382 -8.06 -16.11 -5.57
C ASP A 382 -7.71 -15.96 -7.07
N PHE A 383 -7.30 -17.03 -7.75
CA PHE A 383 -7.10 -17.02 -9.21
C PHE A 383 -8.36 -16.65 -10.01
N LEU A 384 -9.56 -16.88 -9.45
CA LEU A 384 -10.84 -16.52 -10.08
C LEU A 384 -10.96 -15.01 -10.23
N GLN A 385 -10.30 -14.22 -9.37
CA GLN A 385 -10.19 -12.78 -9.52
C GLN A 385 -9.58 -12.43 -10.88
N SER A 386 -8.41 -12.99 -11.22
CA SER A 386 -7.73 -12.73 -12.50
C SER A 386 -8.56 -13.19 -13.71
N VAL A 387 -9.27 -14.33 -13.59
CA VAL A 387 -10.18 -14.80 -14.65
C VAL A 387 -11.34 -13.83 -14.87
N PHE A 388 -11.97 -13.39 -13.78
CA PHE A 388 -13.06 -12.43 -13.80
C PHE A 388 -12.61 -11.09 -14.41
N GLU A 389 -11.41 -10.62 -14.05
CA GLU A 389 -10.83 -9.39 -14.58
C GLU A 389 -10.64 -9.44 -16.08
N MET A 390 -10.06 -10.52 -16.61
CA MET A 390 -9.90 -10.69 -18.06
C MET A 390 -11.23 -10.68 -18.80
N LEU A 391 -12.29 -11.25 -18.23
CA LEU A 391 -13.63 -11.19 -18.81
C LEU A 391 -14.18 -9.76 -18.85
N VAL A 392 -14.03 -9.01 -17.76
CA VAL A 392 -14.46 -7.60 -17.70
C VAL A 392 -13.69 -6.77 -18.73
N ILE A 393 -12.37 -6.95 -18.84
CA ILE A 393 -11.52 -6.28 -19.83
C ILE A 393 -11.95 -6.64 -21.24
N TYR A 394 -12.23 -7.93 -21.50
CA TYR A 394 -12.72 -8.39 -22.81
C TYR A 394 -14.04 -7.69 -23.20
N PHE A 395 -15.01 -7.62 -22.30
CA PHE A 395 -16.27 -6.95 -22.60
C PHE A 395 -16.11 -5.43 -22.71
N PHE A 396 -15.19 -4.83 -21.95
CA PHE A 396 -14.85 -3.42 -22.05
C PHE A 396 -14.26 -3.08 -23.43
N ILE A 397 -13.19 -3.77 -23.86
CA ILE A 397 -12.53 -3.52 -25.16
C ILE A 397 -13.49 -3.81 -26.31
N LYS A 398 -14.28 -4.89 -26.24
CA LYS A 398 -15.35 -5.18 -27.21
C LYS A 398 -16.39 -4.06 -27.25
N GLY A 399 -16.71 -3.45 -26.11
CA GLY A 399 -17.63 -2.32 -26.01
C GLY A 399 -17.12 -1.04 -26.68
N ILE A 400 -15.81 -0.77 -26.55
CA ILE A 400 -15.09 0.37 -27.13
C ILE A 400 -14.89 0.20 -28.65
N THR A 401 -14.31 -0.92 -29.06
CA THR A 401 -13.91 -1.20 -30.45
C THR A 401 -15.06 -1.74 -31.30
N LYS A 402 -16.13 -2.26 -30.66
CA LYS A 402 -17.19 -3.06 -31.31
C LYS A 402 -16.66 -4.30 -32.03
N ASN A 403 -15.44 -4.75 -31.72
CA ASN A 403 -14.78 -5.87 -32.37
C ASN A 403 -14.29 -6.88 -31.33
N ALA A 404 -14.89 -8.07 -31.36
CA ALA A 404 -14.57 -9.13 -30.42
C ALA A 404 -13.20 -9.79 -30.69
N TYR A 405 -12.73 -9.76 -31.94
CA TYR A 405 -11.42 -10.29 -32.31
C TYR A 405 -10.29 -9.40 -31.80
N ILE A 406 -10.45 -8.07 -31.91
CA ILE A 406 -9.51 -7.12 -31.28
C ILE A 406 -9.48 -7.36 -29.77
N SER A 407 -10.65 -7.49 -29.15
CA SER A 407 -10.73 -7.73 -27.71
C SER A 407 -10.03 -9.02 -27.27
N LEU A 408 -10.31 -10.14 -27.96
CA LEU A 408 -9.63 -11.41 -27.69
C LEU A 408 -8.12 -11.30 -27.94
N GLY A 409 -7.71 -10.67 -29.05
CA GLY A 409 -6.31 -10.43 -29.37
C GLY A 409 -5.60 -9.62 -28.31
N THR A 410 -6.26 -8.60 -27.73
CA THR A 410 -5.69 -7.83 -26.61
C THR A 410 -5.42 -8.72 -25.40
N ILE A 411 -6.40 -9.53 -24.99
CA ILE A 411 -6.24 -10.41 -23.83
C ILE A 411 -5.12 -11.42 -24.06
N LEU A 412 -5.03 -12.03 -25.24
CA LEU A 412 -4.07 -13.11 -25.49
C LEU A 412 -2.65 -12.64 -25.81
N LEU A 413 -2.51 -11.47 -26.45
CA LEU A 413 -1.25 -11.08 -27.10
C LEU A 413 -0.60 -9.85 -26.49
N VAL A 414 -1.25 -9.14 -25.55
CA VAL A 414 -0.67 -7.93 -24.94
C VAL A 414 0.01 -8.29 -23.62
N PRO A 415 1.36 -8.33 -23.56
CA PRO A 415 2.08 -8.75 -22.36
C PRO A 415 1.98 -7.75 -21.21
N GLN A 416 1.51 -6.53 -21.46
CA GLN A 416 1.33 -5.48 -20.45
C GLN A 416 -0.13 -5.27 -20.01
N LEU A 417 -0.98 -6.30 -20.12
CA LEU A 417 -2.40 -6.19 -19.79
C LEU A 417 -2.63 -5.65 -18.37
N GLY A 418 -1.87 -6.14 -17.37
CA GLY A 418 -1.98 -5.68 -15.98
C GLY A 418 -1.55 -4.24 -15.73
N ILE A 419 -0.75 -3.64 -16.62
CA ILE A 419 -0.39 -2.20 -16.54
C ILE A 419 -1.51 -1.33 -17.13
N LEU A 420 -2.13 -1.80 -18.22
CA LEU A 420 -3.25 -1.09 -18.86
C LEU A 420 -4.53 -1.18 -18.04
N PHE A 421 -4.73 -2.32 -17.38
CA PHE A 421 -5.88 -2.63 -16.57
C PHE A 421 -5.40 -3.21 -15.25
N PRO A 422 -5.01 -2.37 -14.27
CA PRO A 422 -4.61 -2.87 -12.97
C PRO A 422 -5.74 -3.68 -12.35
N ALA A 423 -5.41 -4.92 -12.00
CA ALA A 423 -6.32 -5.95 -11.48
C ALA A 423 -7.31 -5.37 -10.48
N LEU A 424 -6.76 -4.72 -9.45
CA LEU A 424 -7.48 -4.10 -8.35
C LEU A 424 -8.65 -3.21 -8.79
N TYR A 425 -8.51 -2.43 -9.86
CA TYR A 425 -9.50 -1.43 -10.28
C TYR A 425 -10.49 -1.94 -11.32
N THR A 426 -10.42 -3.19 -11.74
CA THR A 426 -11.25 -3.74 -12.83
C THR A 426 -12.75 -3.69 -12.54
N ILE A 427 -13.16 -3.74 -11.27
CA ILE A 427 -14.55 -3.54 -10.85
C ILE A 427 -15.10 -2.18 -11.29
N SER A 428 -14.27 -1.13 -11.35
CA SER A 428 -14.68 0.18 -11.87
C SER A 428 -15.04 0.12 -13.37
N LEU A 429 -14.41 -0.78 -14.14
CA LEU A 429 -14.75 -1.00 -15.56
C LEU A 429 -16.11 -1.70 -15.71
N LEU A 430 -16.44 -2.62 -14.79
CA LEU A 430 -17.77 -3.23 -14.76
C LEU A 430 -18.84 -2.17 -14.46
N VAL A 431 -18.61 -1.31 -13.45
CA VAL A 431 -19.50 -0.18 -13.12
C VAL A 431 -19.68 0.74 -14.33
N LEU A 432 -18.60 1.11 -15.01
CA LEU A 432 -18.64 1.89 -16.25
C LEU A 432 -19.46 1.18 -17.34
N GLY A 433 -19.26 -0.12 -17.55
CA GLY A 433 -20.00 -0.92 -18.51
C GLY A 433 -21.51 -0.92 -18.24
N LEU A 434 -21.90 -1.08 -16.96
CA LEU A 434 -23.30 -1.02 -16.53
C LEU A 434 -23.89 0.39 -16.65
N PHE A 435 -23.09 1.42 -16.39
CA PHE A 435 -23.48 2.81 -16.60
C PHE A 435 -23.79 3.07 -18.08
N ILE A 436 -22.89 2.67 -18.98
CA ILE A 436 -23.10 2.75 -20.43
C ILE A 436 -24.33 1.93 -20.88
N TYR A 437 -24.52 0.74 -20.31
CA TYR A 437 -25.67 -0.12 -20.61
C TYR A 437 -27.00 0.53 -20.20
N ALA A 438 -27.04 1.14 -19.01
CA ALA A 438 -28.20 1.90 -18.53
C ALA A 438 -28.51 3.10 -19.42
N LEU A 439 -27.49 3.85 -19.86
CA LEU A 439 -27.66 4.97 -20.78
C LEU A 439 -28.20 4.54 -22.16
N ARG A 440 -27.73 3.41 -22.69
CA ARG A 440 -28.13 2.92 -24.02
C ARG A 440 -29.53 2.32 -24.03
N THR A 441 -29.89 1.54 -23.02
CA THR A 441 -31.13 0.74 -23.04
C THR A 441 -32.30 1.41 -22.34
N GLN A 442 -32.05 2.25 -21.32
CA GLN A 442 -33.09 2.97 -20.56
C GLN A 442 -34.15 2.05 -19.92
N LYS A 443 -33.86 0.74 -19.81
CA LYS A 443 -34.77 -0.27 -19.26
C LYS A 443 -34.76 -0.23 -17.73
N LEU A 444 -35.82 -0.75 -17.11
CA LEU A 444 -35.84 -0.89 -15.65
C LEU A 444 -34.68 -1.79 -15.18
N SER A 445 -34.48 -2.93 -15.84
CA SER A 445 -33.41 -3.88 -15.52
C SER A 445 -32.02 -3.26 -15.56
N SER A 446 -31.71 -2.43 -16.57
CA SER A 446 -30.41 -1.79 -16.67
C SER A 446 -30.14 -0.79 -15.55
N TYR A 447 -31.17 -0.06 -15.12
CA TYR A 447 -31.05 0.86 -13.98
C TYR A 447 -30.95 0.12 -12.64
N VAL A 448 -31.68 -0.98 -12.48
CA VAL A 448 -31.54 -1.86 -11.31
C VAL A 448 -30.12 -2.41 -11.24
N MET A 449 -29.57 -2.93 -12.34
CA MET A 449 -28.18 -3.44 -12.37
C MET A 449 -27.16 -2.37 -11.97
N LEU A 450 -27.25 -1.16 -12.52
CA LEU A 450 -26.36 -0.06 -12.16
C LEU A 450 -26.51 0.34 -10.68
N ALA A 451 -27.75 0.49 -10.20
CA ALA A 451 -28.02 0.91 -8.85
C ALA A 451 -27.66 -0.15 -7.80
N SER A 452 -27.71 -1.44 -8.15
CA SER A 452 -27.17 -2.53 -7.32
C SER A 452 -25.64 -2.59 -7.36
N ALA A 453 -25.02 -2.30 -8.51
CA ALA A 453 -23.57 -2.39 -8.66
C ALA A 453 -22.81 -1.36 -7.82
N LEU A 454 -23.36 -0.16 -7.56
CA LEU A 454 -22.66 0.87 -6.79
C LEU A 454 -22.49 0.52 -5.30
N PRO A 455 -23.53 0.13 -4.55
CA PRO A 455 -23.35 -0.40 -3.19
C PRO A 455 -22.46 -1.65 -3.16
N LEU A 456 -22.62 -2.56 -4.12
CA LEU A 456 -21.77 -3.75 -4.22
C LEU A 456 -20.30 -3.40 -4.47
N ALA A 457 -20.01 -2.35 -5.24
CA ALA A 457 -18.64 -1.88 -5.44
C ALA A 457 -18.04 -1.30 -4.15
N ILE A 458 -18.84 -0.60 -3.32
CA ILE A 458 -18.39 -0.12 -2.00
C ILE A 458 -18.12 -1.31 -1.06
N LEU A 459 -19.02 -2.30 -1.04
CA LEU A 459 -18.85 -3.52 -0.24
C LEU A 459 -17.70 -4.39 -0.76
N PHE A 460 -17.41 -4.35 -2.06
CA PHE A 460 -16.23 -4.98 -2.61
C PHE A 460 -14.98 -4.27 -2.11
N ARG A 461 -14.89 -2.94 -2.28
CA ARG A 461 -13.81 -2.11 -1.74
C ARG A 461 -14.24 -0.64 -1.67
N ILE A 462 -14.11 -0.02 -0.51
CA ILE A 462 -14.71 1.31 -0.23
C ILE A 462 -14.12 2.41 -1.12
N ASP A 463 -12.81 2.41 -1.32
CA ASP A 463 -12.09 3.39 -2.15
C ASP A 463 -12.49 3.30 -3.63
N ILE A 464 -12.61 2.08 -4.18
CA ILE A 464 -13.06 1.84 -5.57
C ILE A 464 -14.52 2.23 -5.76
N GLY A 465 -15.40 1.81 -4.85
CA GLY A 465 -16.83 2.13 -4.92
C GLY A 465 -17.07 3.64 -4.86
N THR A 466 -16.42 4.32 -3.91
CA THR A 466 -16.52 5.78 -3.75
C THR A 466 -15.98 6.52 -4.98
N SER A 467 -14.79 6.14 -5.45
CA SER A 467 -14.19 6.73 -6.66
C SER A 467 -15.06 6.51 -7.90
N SER A 468 -15.70 5.35 -8.02
CA SER A 468 -16.61 5.05 -9.13
C SER A 468 -17.87 5.93 -9.12
N ILE A 469 -18.46 6.16 -7.95
CA ILE A 469 -19.65 7.03 -7.82
C ILE A 469 -19.30 8.46 -8.24
N ILE A 470 -18.21 9.01 -7.70
CA ILE A 470 -17.75 10.37 -8.02
C ILE A 470 -17.37 10.45 -9.51
N ALA A 471 -16.73 9.43 -10.07
CA ALA A 471 -16.40 9.36 -11.49
C ALA A 471 -17.63 9.29 -12.41
N ILE A 472 -18.74 8.63 -12.02
CA ILE A 472 -20.01 8.71 -12.78
C ILE A 472 -20.53 10.13 -12.80
N ILE A 473 -20.58 10.79 -11.64
CA ILE A 473 -21.08 12.17 -11.52
C ILE A 473 -20.22 13.10 -12.39
N ALA A 474 -18.89 13.01 -12.28
CA ALA A 474 -17.95 13.75 -13.09
C ALA A 474 -18.14 13.46 -14.59
N ALA A 475 -18.24 12.19 -14.99
CA ALA A 475 -18.44 11.80 -16.39
C ALA A 475 -19.74 12.36 -16.97
N VAL A 476 -20.84 12.40 -16.20
CA VAL A 476 -22.10 13.03 -16.62
C VAL A 476 -21.91 14.53 -16.83
N ILE A 477 -21.28 15.24 -15.86
CA ILE A 477 -21.02 16.68 -15.96
C ILE A 477 -20.14 17.00 -17.17
N LEU A 478 -19.05 16.24 -17.37
CA LEU A 478 -18.12 16.40 -18.49
C LEU A 478 -18.80 16.07 -19.82
N ALA A 479 -19.66 15.05 -19.87
CA ALA A 479 -20.42 14.70 -21.07
C ALA A 479 -21.45 15.77 -21.45
N LEU A 480 -22.21 16.31 -20.48
CA LEU A 480 -23.09 17.44 -20.70
C LEU A 480 -22.29 18.68 -21.14
N SER A 481 -21.12 18.90 -20.55
CA SER A 481 -20.20 19.96 -20.96
C SER A 481 -19.70 19.73 -22.39
N ALA A 482 -19.46 18.50 -22.82
CA ALA A 482 -19.11 18.15 -24.20
C ALA A 482 -20.29 18.25 -25.19
N SER A 483 -21.46 18.75 -24.74
CA SER A 483 -22.72 18.79 -25.49
C SER A 483 -23.18 17.41 -25.97
N LEU A 484 -22.82 16.35 -25.25
CA LEU A 484 -23.31 15.02 -25.53
C LEU A 484 -24.77 14.92 -25.05
N PRO A 485 -25.72 14.58 -25.94
CA PRO A 485 -27.09 14.37 -25.52
C PRO A 485 -27.18 13.07 -24.71
N LEU A 486 -27.38 13.21 -23.40
CA LEU A 486 -27.64 12.11 -22.48
C LEU A 486 -29.14 12.03 -22.22
N SER A 487 -29.78 10.93 -22.62
CA SER A 487 -31.21 10.70 -22.44
C SER A 487 -31.52 10.06 -21.09
N ILE A 488 -31.00 10.60 -19.98
CA ILE A 488 -31.15 10.00 -18.64
C ILE A 488 -32.56 10.24 -18.09
N GLN A 489 -33.26 9.17 -17.71
CA GLN A 489 -34.54 9.24 -17.02
C GLN A 489 -34.34 9.47 -15.51
N TRP A 490 -33.91 10.68 -15.12
CA TRP A 490 -33.51 11.02 -13.73
C TRP A 490 -34.53 10.62 -12.67
N LYS A 491 -35.84 10.88 -12.88
CA LYS A 491 -36.89 10.49 -11.93
C LYS A 491 -36.93 8.99 -11.68
N LYS A 492 -36.79 8.19 -12.73
CA LYS A 492 -36.78 6.72 -12.65
C LYS A 492 -35.51 6.22 -11.96
N LEU A 493 -34.36 6.81 -12.32
CA LEU A 493 -33.07 6.50 -11.71
C LEU A 493 -33.11 6.74 -10.20
N VAL A 494 -33.49 7.94 -9.76
CA VAL A 494 -33.59 8.32 -8.34
C VAL A 494 -34.57 7.41 -7.60
N LYS A 495 -35.73 7.09 -8.18
CA LYS A 495 -36.69 6.16 -7.57
C LYS A 495 -36.08 4.77 -7.36
N ILE A 496 -35.38 4.22 -8.35
CA ILE A 496 -34.74 2.90 -8.26
C ILE A 496 -33.63 2.91 -7.23
N PHE A 497 -32.79 3.95 -7.21
CA PHE A 497 -31.76 4.12 -6.20
C PHE A 497 -32.35 4.19 -4.79
N ALA A 498 -33.41 4.96 -4.59
CA ALA A 498 -34.09 5.04 -3.31
C ALA A 498 -34.63 3.66 -2.87
N VAL A 499 -35.26 2.90 -3.77
CA VAL A 499 -35.76 1.55 -3.45
C VAL A 499 -34.63 0.59 -3.08
N ILE A 500 -33.55 0.56 -3.86
CA ILE A 500 -32.40 -0.33 -3.58
C ILE A 500 -31.70 0.09 -2.28
N PHE A 501 -31.54 1.40 -2.04
CA PHE A 501 -30.96 1.91 -0.81
C PHE A 501 -31.81 1.57 0.41
N ILE A 502 -33.14 1.74 0.34
CA ILE A 502 -34.05 1.35 1.42
C ILE A 502 -33.98 -0.15 1.65
N PHE A 503 -33.98 -0.97 0.60
CA PHE A 503 -33.89 -2.42 0.72
C PHE A 503 -32.56 -2.85 1.37
N ALA A 504 -31.42 -2.36 0.86
CA ALA A 504 -30.11 -2.67 1.42
C ALA A 504 -29.97 -2.18 2.87
N SER A 505 -30.46 -0.98 3.18
CA SER A 505 -30.46 -0.46 4.56
C SER A 505 -31.37 -1.29 5.45
N SER A 506 -32.56 -1.71 4.98
CA SER A 506 -33.48 -2.54 5.77
C SER A 506 -32.89 -3.91 6.05
N LEU A 507 -32.24 -4.53 5.06
CA LEU A 507 -31.51 -5.79 5.23
C LEU A 507 -30.38 -5.62 6.25
N PHE A 508 -29.58 -4.57 6.10
CA PHE A 508 -28.49 -4.27 7.02
C PHE A 508 -28.97 -4.07 8.47
N MET A 509 -30.05 -3.30 8.65
CA MET A 509 -30.69 -3.07 9.95
C MET A 509 -31.28 -4.36 10.53
N ALA A 510 -31.85 -5.23 9.70
CA ALA A 510 -32.33 -6.54 10.12
C ALA A 510 -31.17 -7.44 10.60
N LEU A 511 -30.04 -7.45 9.88
CA LEU A 511 -28.85 -8.20 10.28
C LEU A 511 -28.27 -7.69 11.60
N LEU A 512 -28.21 -6.37 11.80
CA LEU A 512 -27.81 -5.77 13.08
C LEU A 512 -28.73 -6.18 14.23
N ALA A 513 -30.05 -6.19 13.99
CA ALA A 513 -31.04 -6.59 14.98
C ALA A 513 -30.92 -8.10 15.33
N ILE A 514 -30.73 -8.96 14.33
CA ILE A 514 -30.54 -10.42 14.52
C ILE A 514 -29.28 -10.72 15.34
N ARG A 515 -28.22 -9.91 15.17
CA ARG A 515 -26.96 -10.06 15.91
C ARG A 515 -26.87 -9.21 17.17
N GLU A 516 -28.01 -8.63 17.60
CA GLU A 516 -28.10 -7.76 18.79
C GLU A 516 -27.01 -6.67 18.85
N THR A 517 -26.54 -6.22 17.69
CA THR A 517 -25.42 -5.28 17.58
C THR A 517 -25.96 -3.86 17.67
N PRO A 518 -25.55 -3.07 18.68
CA PRO A 518 -26.03 -1.70 18.84
C PRO A 518 -25.65 -0.83 17.64
N ILE A 519 -26.68 -0.32 16.95
CA ILE A 519 -26.54 0.39 15.66
C ILE A 519 -25.72 1.67 15.80
N ILE A 520 -25.99 2.47 16.85
CA ILE A 520 -25.32 3.76 17.05
C ILE A 520 -23.83 3.58 17.37
N PRO A 521 -23.42 2.72 18.33
CA PRO A 521 -22.01 2.38 18.52
C PRO A 521 -21.34 1.84 17.25
N TRP A 522 -22.00 0.94 16.52
CA TRP A 522 -21.45 0.38 15.28
C TRP A 522 -21.21 1.46 14.22
N LEU A 523 -22.19 2.33 13.96
CA LEU A 523 -22.05 3.44 13.02
C LEU A 523 -20.93 4.40 13.43
N ARG A 524 -20.75 4.60 14.74
CA ARG A 524 -19.68 5.44 15.27
C ARG A 524 -18.32 4.79 15.06
N ASP A 525 -18.13 3.54 15.45
CA ASP A 525 -16.89 2.78 15.17
C ASP A 525 -16.56 2.81 13.67
N PHE A 526 -17.53 2.50 12.81
CA PHE A 526 -17.36 2.52 11.36
C PHE A 526 -16.97 3.91 10.84
N SER A 527 -17.61 4.98 11.32
CA SER A 527 -17.28 6.35 10.90
C SER A 527 -15.87 6.78 11.30
N HIS A 528 -15.39 6.35 12.48
CA HIS A 528 -14.04 6.62 12.93
C HIS A 528 -13.04 5.86 12.05
N ILE A 529 -13.31 4.58 11.75
CA ILE A 529 -12.50 3.77 10.81
C ILE A 529 -12.40 4.42 9.42
N LEU A 530 -13.49 4.97 8.88
CA LEU A 530 -13.47 5.66 7.57
C LEU A 530 -12.63 6.95 7.57
N ASN A 531 -12.34 7.53 8.73
CA ASN A 531 -11.55 8.75 8.88
C ASN A 531 -10.05 8.48 9.16
N SER A 532 -9.57 7.31 8.75
CA SER A 532 -8.22 6.82 9.04
C SER A 532 -7.09 7.38 8.17
N ASN A 533 -7.35 8.33 7.26
CA ASN A 533 -6.33 8.85 6.34
C ASN A 533 -5.09 9.37 7.09
N GLN A 534 -5.28 10.05 8.21
CA GLN A 534 -4.17 10.52 9.05
C GLN A 534 -3.36 9.35 9.63
N ALA A 535 -4.01 8.24 9.99
CA ALA A 535 -3.38 7.08 10.62
C ALA A 535 -2.42 6.32 9.70
N PHE A 536 -2.68 6.37 8.39
CA PHE A 536 -2.03 5.55 7.38
C PHE A 536 -0.96 6.27 6.55
N ALA A 537 -0.91 7.59 6.64
CA ALA A 537 -0.14 8.39 5.70
C ALA A 537 1.35 8.42 6.02
N TYR A 538 2.15 8.44 4.95
CA TYR A 538 3.57 8.74 5.07
C TYR A 538 3.84 10.25 5.08
N PRO A 539 4.86 10.69 5.84
CA PRO A 539 5.35 12.06 5.79
C PRO A 539 5.77 12.46 4.37
N ALA A 540 6.44 11.55 3.65
CA ALA A 540 6.92 11.74 2.29
C ALA A 540 6.02 11.03 1.26
N LEU A 541 6.07 11.51 0.01
CA LEU A 541 5.38 10.90 -1.14
C LEU A 541 6.33 10.09 -2.04
N TRP A 542 7.65 10.26 -1.88
CA TRP A 542 8.72 9.58 -2.63
C TRP A 542 9.99 9.47 -1.77
N ASN A 543 10.92 8.59 -2.15
CA ASN A 543 12.18 8.38 -1.43
C ASN A 543 13.30 9.32 -1.89
N ASN A 544 14.01 9.91 -0.93
CA ASN A 544 15.34 10.57 -0.99
C ASN A 544 15.61 11.70 -2.01
N ARG A 545 14.98 11.81 -3.19
CA ARG A 545 15.05 12.96 -4.12
C ARG A 545 13.84 13.04 -5.05
N ILE A 546 13.42 14.25 -5.43
CA ILE A 546 12.50 14.45 -6.56
C ILE A 546 13.27 14.06 -7.82
N ASP A 547 12.86 12.97 -8.45
CA ASP A 547 13.38 12.51 -9.72
C ASP A 547 12.33 12.66 -10.84
N GLY A 548 12.74 12.39 -12.08
CA GLY A 548 11.82 12.48 -13.21
C GLY A 548 10.63 11.52 -13.12
N TYR A 549 10.80 10.42 -12.38
CA TYR A 549 9.75 9.46 -12.09
C TYR A 549 8.66 10.07 -11.20
N SER A 550 9.07 10.71 -10.10
CA SER A 550 8.17 11.42 -9.19
C SER A 550 7.43 12.56 -9.88
N ILE A 551 8.13 13.32 -10.73
CA ILE A 551 7.53 14.40 -11.53
C ILE A 551 6.47 13.84 -12.49
N TRP A 552 6.77 12.72 -13.16
CA TRP A 552 5.85 12.10 -14.10
C TRP A 552 4.52 11.69 -13.44
N HIS A 553 4.57 11.02 -12.28
CA HIS A 553 3.38 10.50 -11.62
C HIS A 553 2.56 11.60 -10.94
N TYR A 554 3.19 12.50 -10.19
CA TYR A 554 2.46 13.49 -9.38
C TYR A 554 2.08 14.76 -10.14
N PHE A 555 2.81 15.12 -11.19
CA PHE A 555 2.61 16.38 -11.88
C PHE A 555 2.19 16.19 -13.34
N ILE A 556 2.99 15.46 -14.13
CA ILE A 556 2.73 15.35 -15.58
C ILE A 556 1.46 14.55 -15.84
N THR A 557 1.29 13.40 -15.18
CA THR A 557 0.15 12.52 -15.38
C THR A 557 -1.20 13.20 -15.14
N PRO A 558 -1.49 13.75 -13.94
CA PRO A 558 -2.75 14.42 -13.69
C PRO A 558 -2.96 15.63 -14.60
N PHE A 559 -1.89 16.37 -14.90
CA PHE A 559 -1.95 17.51 -15.80
C PHE A 559 -2.38 17.12 -17.23
N VAL A 560 -1.74 16.10 -17.81
CA VAL A 560 -2.06 15.60 -19.16
C VAL A 560 -3.50 15.10 -19.19
N LEU A 561 -3.96 14.43 -18.13
CA LEU A 561 -5.35 13.99 -18.01
C LEU A 561 -6.33 15.17 -18.00
N VAL A 562 -6.14 16.16 -17.14
CA VAL A 562 -7.01 17.36 -17.10
C VAL A 562 -7.02 18.08 -18.45
N THR A 563 -5.86 18.27 -19.05
CA THR A 563 -5.73 18.92 -20.37
C THR A 563 -6.42 18.15 -21.46
N SER A 564 -6.28 16.83 -21.46
CA SER A 564 -6.94 15.97 -22.43
C SER A 564 -8.47 16.01 -22.30
N ILE A 565 -9.02 16.06 -21.08
CA ILE A 565 -10.46 16.23 -20.84
C ILE A 565 -10.93 17.56 -21.44
N CYS A 566 -10.24 18.65 -21.11
CA CYS A 566 -10.57 19.98 -21.64
C CYS A 566 -10.50 20.00 -23.18
N ALA A 567 -9.42 19.47 -23.75
CA ALA A 567 -9.23 19.38 -25.20
C ALA A 567 -10.35 18.58 -25.88
N LEU A 568 -10.78 17.46 -25.29
CA LEU A 568 -11.87 16.64 -25.83
C LEU A 568 -13.23 17.33 -25.73
N ILE A 569 -13.53 18.06 -24.64
CA ILE A 569 -14.75 18.87 -24.50
C ILE A 569 -14.79 19.99 -25.55
N ILE A 570 -13.67 20.68 -25.72
CA ILE A 570 -13.53 21.75 -26.71
C ILE A 570 -13.73 21.14 -28.10
N TYR A 571 -12.96 20.09 -28.42
CA TYR A 571 -13.00 19.41 -29.70
C TYR A 571 -14.42 18.89 -30.02
N SER A 572 -15.13 18.30 -29.06
CA SER A 572 -16.49 17.79 -29.25
C SER A 572 -17.54 18.89 -29.51
N ARG A 573 -17.35 20.08 -28.95
CA ARG A 573 -18.25 21.22 -29.16
C ARG A 573 -18.07 21.87 -30.53
N LEU A 574 -16.83 21.93 -30.98
CA LEU A 574 -16.47 22.63 -32.22
C LEU A 574 -16.57 21.75 -33.44
N ARG A 575 -16.15 20.49 -33.29
CA ARG A 575 -16.20 19.47 -34.31
C ARG A 575 -17.14 18.40 -33.81
N ARG A 576 -18.09 18.00 -34.65
CA ARG A 576 -18.91 16.82 -34.36
C ARG A 576 -17.99 15.60 -34.43
N LEU A 577 -17.48 15.18 -33.27
CA LEU A 577 -16.69 13.97 -33.12
C LEU A 577 -17.41 12.81 -33.80
N THR A 578 -16.68 12.09 -34.66
CA THR A 578 -17.15 10.86 -35.30
C THR A 578 -16.93 9.64 -34.40
N VAL A 579 -16.01 9.77 -33.43
CA VAL A 579 -15.77 8.79 -32.38
C VAL A 579 -17.06 8.46 -31.63
N SER A 580 -17.23 7.18 -31.28
CA SER A 580 -18.43 6.74 -30.57
C SER A 580 -18.58 7.44 -29.22
N ARG A 581 -19.82 7.82 -28.87
CA ARG A 581 -20.15 8.43 -27.57
C ARG A 581 -19.67 7.59 -26.38
N VAL A 582 -19.55 6.29 -26.56
CA VAL A 582 -19.08 5.36 -25.52
C VAL A 582 -17.59 5.46 -25.27
N VAL A 583 -16.77 5.67 -26.31
CA VAL A 583 -15.33 5.90 -26.13
C VAL A 583 -15.11 7.20 -25.35
N LEU A 584 -15.81 8.28 -25.73
CA LEU A 584 -15.69 9.58 -25.05
C LEU A 584 -16.18 9.52 -23.59
N LEU A 585 -17.32 8.86 -23.33
CA LEU A 585 -17.82 8.70 -21.97
C LEU A 585 -16.91 7.82 -21.11
N SER A 586 -16.34 6.76 -21.69
CA SER A 586 -15.36 5.90 -21.00
C SER A 586 -14.10 6.69 -20.66
N TYR A 587 -13.61 7.52 -21.57
CA TYR A 587 -12.48 8.39 -21.32
C TYR A 587 -12.73 9.35 -20.14
N PHE A 588 -13.88 10.05 -20.14
CA PHE A 588 -14.22 10.96 -19.04
C PHE A 588 -14.36 10.25 -17.70
N PHE A 589 -15.00 9.07 -17.67
CA PHE A 589 -15.11 8.27 -16.45
C PHE A 589 -13.74 7.83 -15.94
N LEU A 590 -12.92 7.22 -16.78
CA LEU A 590 -11.63 6.66 -16.36
C LEU A 590 -10.62 7.75 -15.98
N ALA A 591 -10.65 8.89 -16.66
CA ALA A 591 -9.81 10.03 -16.31
C ALA A 591 -10.24 10.65 -14.97
N ALA A 592 -11.54 10.82 -14.75
CA ALA A 592 -12.04 11.27 -13.45
C ALA A 592 -11.69 10.28 -12.34
N PHE A 593 -11.93 8.98 -12.56
CA PHE A 593 -11.59 7.92 -11.61
C PHE A 593 -10.10 7.94 -11.25
N THR A 594 -9.21 8.04 -12.25
CA THR A 594 -7.75 8.11 -12.04
C THR A 594 -7.36 9.31 -11.18
N LEU A 595 -7.89 10.50 -11.47
CA LEU A 595 -7.60 11.72 -10.70
C LEU A 595 -8.09 11.64 -9.25
N ILE A 596 -9.27 11.07 -9.03
CA ILE A 596 -9.85 10.90 -7.69
C ILE A 596 -9.08 9.86 -6.89
N ASN A 597 -8.76 8.71 -7.49
CA ASN A 597 -8.00 7.65 -6.84
C ASN A 597 -6.59 8.12 -6.46
N MET A 598 -5.92 8.84 -7.36
CA MET A 598 -4.63 9.48 -7.10
C MET A 598 -4.71 10.42 -5.89
N ALA A 599 -5.77 11.24 -5.80
CA ALA A 599 -5.95 12.16 -4.68
C ALA A 599 -6.24 11.44 -3.35
N LEU A 600 -7.12 10.43 -3.35
CA LEU A 600 -7.57 9.74 -2.13
C LEU A 600 -6.54 8.73 -1.59
N ARG A 601 -5.86 7.98 -2.46
CA ARG A 601 -4.89 6.95 -2.07
C ARG A 601 -3.45 7.41 -2.31
N GLY A 602 -3.13 7.80 -3.54
CA GLY A 602 -1.76 8.10 -3.96
C GLY A 602 -1.09 9.30 -3.25
N THR A 603 -1.83 10.15 -2.54
CA THR A 603 -1.26 11.22 -1.69
C THR A 603 -1.15 10.85 -0.20
N VAL A 604 -1.70 9.70 0.18
CA VAL A 604 -1.81 9.20 1.56
C VAL A 604 -0.86 8.02 1.75
N ARG A 605 -1.14 6.88 1.10
CA ARG A 605 -0.43 5.59 1.23
C ARG A 605 -0.39 4.88 -0.13
N HIS A 606 0.50 3.90 -0.31
CA HIS A 606 0.74 3.29 -1.62
C HIS A 606 1.12 4.36 -2.64
N ASN A 607 2.18 5.07 -2.28
CA ASN A 607 2.80 6.08 -3.11
C ASN A 607 4.24 5.67 -3.44
N LEU A 608 4.98 6.57 -4.11
CA LEU A 608 6.35 6.28 -4.53
C LEU A 608 7.30 6.05 -3.34
N PHE A 609 6.94 6.42 -2.12
CA PHE A 609 7.69 6.07 -0.91
C PHE A 609 7.72 4.54 -0.68
N GLU A 610 6.61 3.85 -0.97
CA GLU A 610 6.51 2.38 -0.93
C GLU A 610 6.99 1.73 -2.25
N ASN A 611 7.52 2.52 -3.19
CA ASN A 611 7.76 2.10 -4.57
C ASN A 611 6.49 1.53 -5.22
N THR A 612 5.32 2.17 -5.04
CA THR A 612 4.10 1.79 -5.76
C THR A 612 3.62 2.91 -6.67
N THR A 613 3.20 2.54 -7.88
CA THR A 613 2.64 3.46 -8.89
C THR A 613 1.19 3.19 -9.24
N MET A 614 0.64 2.07 -8.76
CA MET A 614 -0.67 1.58 -9.17
C MET A 614 -1.77 2.59 -8.85
N GLU A 615 -1.73 3.18 -7.66
CA GLU A 615 -2.69 4.17 -7.17
C GLU A 615 -2.54 5.52 -7.87
N LEU A 616 -1.32 5.87 -8.27
CA LEU A 616 -0.99 7.15 -8.91
C LEU A 616 -1.37 7.17 -10.38
N SER A 617 -1.00 6.11 -11.10
CA SER A 617 -1.27 6.02 -12.53
C SER A 617 -2.62 5.39 -12.81
N THR A 618 -3.12 4.43 -12.03
CA THR A 618 -4.42 3.77 -12.23
C THR A 618 -4.67 3.41 -13.72
N PHE A 619 -5.46 4.19 -14.48
CA PHE A 619 -5.72 4.00 -15.92
C PHE A 619 -4.99 4.99 -16.84
N ALA A 620 -4.02 5.76 -16.36
CA ALA A 620 -3.31 6.81 -17.11
C ALA A 620 -2.69 6.28 -18.41
N THR A 621 -2.03 5.13 -18.37
CA THR A 621 -1.43 4.50 -19.56
C THR A 621 -2.49 4.17 -20.62
N LEU A 622 -3.61 3.59 -20.18
CA LEU A 622 -4.76 3.29 -21.04
C LEU A 622 -5.36 4.56 -21.64
N LEU A 623 -5.46 5.64 -20.85
CA LEU A 623 -6.01 6.93 -21.28
C LEU A 623 -5.09 7.61 -22.30
N PHE A 624 -3.79 7.66 -22.05
CA PHE A 624 -2.82 8.27 -22.98
C PHE A 624 -2.78 7.52 -24.31
N GLY A 625 -2.76 6.19 -24.29
CA GLY A 625 -2.94 5.40 -25.50
C GLY A 625 -4.31 5.66 -26.16
N GLY A 626 -5.36 5.77 -25.34
CA GLY A 626 -6.74 6.01 -25.77
C GLY A 626 -6.93 7.29 -26.57
N LEU A 627 -6.05 8.29 -26.42
CA LEU A 627 -6.05 9.52 -27.23
C LEU A 627 -5.92 9.23 -28.73
N VAL A 628 -5.28 8.13 -29.12
CA VAL A 628 -5.13 7.72 -30.52
C VAL A 628 -6.48 7.47 -31.19
N PHE A 629 -7.49 6.97 -30.46
CA PHE A 629 -8.84 6.78 -31.02
C PHE A 629 -9.49 8.09 -31.46
N PHE A 630 -9.13 9.21 -30.83
CA PHE A 630 -9.60 10.54 -31.20
C PHE A 630 -8.75 11.15 -32.31
N MET A 631 -7.42 11.00 -32.26
CA MET A 631 -6.51 11.50 -33.30
C MET A 631 -6.74 10.81 -34.65
N LEU A 632 -7.04 9.51 -34.63
CA LEU A 632 -7.27 8.68 -35.81
C LEU A 632 -8.77 8.39 -36.03
N GLU A 633 -9.67 9.29 -35.59
CA GLU A 633 -11.13 9.05 -35.63
C GLU A 633 -11.68 8.73 -37.02
N LYS A 634 -11.02 9.22 -38.08
CA LYS A 634 -11.39 9.00 -39.49
C LYS A 634 -10.86 7.68 -40.07
N LYS A 635 -10.05 6.93 -39.32
CA LYS A 635 -9.46 5.65 -39.75
C LYS A 635 -10.28 4.48 -39.23
N GLY A 636 -10.10 3.31 -39.84
CA GLY A 636 -10.75 2.08 -39.37
C GLY A 636 -10.25 1.65 -37.99
N VAL A 637 -11.07 0.86 -37.29
CA VAL A 637 -10.80 0.43 -35.89
C VAL A 637 -9.46 -0.32 -35.74
N TYR A 638 -9.04 -1.08 -36.76
CA TYR A 638 -7.75 -1.76 -36.73
C TYR A 638 -6.56 -0.79 -36.70
N VAL A 639 -6.60 0.27 -37.50
CA VAL A 639 -5.55 1.30 -37.52
C VAL A 639 -5.53 2.08 -36.22
N GLN A 640 -6.71 2.44 -35.69
CA GLN A 640 -6.84 3.08 -34.39
C GLN A 640 -6.24 2.20 -33.28
N PHE A 641 -6.56 0.91 -33.30
CA PHE A 641 -6.06 -0.04 -32.31
C PHE A 641 -4.56 -0.31 -32.43
N SER A 642 -4.01 -0.46 -33.64
CA SER A 642 -2.56 -0.58 -33.84
C SER A 642 -1.83 0.67 -33.33
N GLY A 643 -2.34 1.86 -33.63
CA GLY A 643 -1.77 3.10 -33.10
C GLY A 643 -1.86 3.18 -31.56
N PHE A 644 -2.98 2.74 -30.98
CA PHE A 644 -3.14 2.61 -29.52
C PHE A 644 -2.08 1.68 -28.92
N MET A 645 -1.84 0.51 -29.53
CA MET A 645 -0.85 -0.46 -29.06
C MET A 645 0.58 0.10 -29.14
N ILE A 646 0.93 0.79 -30.22
CA ILE A 646 2.23 1.44 -30.38
C ILE A 646 2.42 2.54 -29.32
N ALA A 647 1.42 3.40 -29.13
CA ALA A 647 1.48 4.49 -28.17
C ALA A 647 1.60 3.99 -26.74
N THR A 648 0.78 3.01 -26.34
CA THR A 648 0.85 2.41 -25.00
C THR A 648 2.18 1.71 -24.74
N THR A 649 2.67 0.92 -25.70
CA THR A 649 3.98 0.25 -25.58
C THR A 649 5.11 1.26 -25.42
N PHE A 650 5.09 2.34 -26.21
CA PHE A 650 6.07 3.42 -26.12
C PHE A 650 6.03 4.11 -24.74
N ILE A 651 4.84 4.43 -24.23
CA ILE A 651 4.67 5.05 -22.91
C ILE A 651 5.21 4.13 -21.81
N ILE A 652 4.86 2.85 -21.85
CA ILE A 652 5.33 1.88 -20.84
C ILE A 652 6.86 1.77 -20.86
N TYR A 653 7.45 1.72 -22.05
CA TYR A 653 8.90 1.61 -22.23
C TYR A 653 9.65 2.86 -21.75
N GLN A 654 9.15 4.06 -22.10
CA GLN A 654 9.86 5.31 -21.78
C GLN A 654 9.75 5.71 -20.32
N PHE A 655 8.62 5.43 -19.67
CA PHE A 655 8.35 5.92 -18.32
C PHE A 655 8.58 4.90 -17.22
N ASN A 656 9.06 3.69 -17.55
CA ASN A 656 9.33 2.60 -16.59
C ASN A 656 8.25 2.55 -15.50
N LEU A 657 6.97 2.54 -15.91
CA LEU A 657 5.82 2.73 -15.02
C LEU A 657 5.68 1.66 -13.91
N ILE A 658 6.59 0.68 -13.89
CA ILE A 658 6.78 -0.26 -12.81
C ILE A 658 8.15 0.00 -12.18
N PRO A 659 8.22 0.27 -10.87
CA PRO A 659 9.48 0.27 -10.16
C PRO A 659 10.01 -1.17 -10.18
N SER A 660 11.08 -1.40 -10.92
CA SER A 660 11.86 -2.63 -10.82
C SER A 660 13.10 -2.35 -10.00
N ASN A 661 13.37 -3.26 -9.07
CA ASN A 661 14.71 -3.51 -8.57
C ASN A 661 15.68 -3.40 -9.77
N PRO A 662 16.71 -2.52 -9.73
CA PRO A 662 17.54 -2.16 -10.88
C PRO A 662 18.27 -3.32 -11.57
N LYS A 663 18.13 -4.56 -11.06
CA LYS A 663 18.81 -5.76 -11.54
C LYS A 663 18.06 -6.55 -12.63
N THR A 664 16.80 -6.26 -12.97
CA THR A 664 16.13 -7.00 -14.08
C THR A 664 15.03 -6.19 -14.79
N PRO A 665 15.13 -5.97 -16.12
CA PRO A 665 14.05 -5.40 -16.92
C PRO A 665 12.86 -6.38 -16.97
N ILE A 666 11.71 -5.97 -16.42
CA ILE A 666 10.46 -6.77 -16.38
C ILE A 666 9.99 -7.21 -17.78
N LEU A 667 10.31 -6.43 -18.82
CA LEU A 667 10.03 -6.76 -20.22
C LEU A 667 10.67 -8.07 -20.71
N LEU A 668 11.70 -8.58 -20.02
CA LEU A 668 12.32 -9.88 -20.33
C LEU A 668 11.68 -11.05 -19.56
N LYS A 669 10.86 -10.80 -18.53
CA LYS A 669 10.20 -11.84 -17.72
C LYS A 669 8.77 -12.16 -18.19
N ASN A 670 8.03 -11.18 -18.69
CA ASN A 670 6.64 -11.40 -19.13
C ASN A 670 6.60 -11.93 -20.57
N THR A 671 6.70 -13.25 -20.69
CA THR A 671 6.28 -13.94 -21.90
C THR A 671 4.74 -13.82 -22.00
N GLY A 672 4.12 -13.78 -23.18
CA GLY A 672 2.67 -13.57 -23.26
C GLY A 672 1.86 -14.62 -22.48
N ILE A 673 0.57 -14.35 -22.20
CA ILE A 673 -0.34 -15.26 -21.47
C ILE A 673 -0.27 -16.72 -21.98
N MET A 674 -0.11 -16.92 -23.29
CA MET A 674 -0.01 -18.28 -23.84
C MET A 674 1.27 -19.02 -23.47
N SER A 675 2.42 -18.34 -23.44
CA SER A 675 3.68 -18.99 -23.09
C SER A 675 3.79 -19.26 -21.59
N ASP A 676 3.25 -18.36 -20.75
CA ASP A 676 3.13 -18.59 -19.31
C ASP A 676 2.20 -19.78 -19.02
N ALA A 677 1.07 -19.90 -19.75
CA ALA A 677 0.14 -21.01 -19.58
C ALA A 677 0.80 -22.36 -19.94
N VAL A 678 1.56 -22.39 -21.03
CA VAL A 678 2.31 -23.60 -21.45
C VAL A 678 3.41 -23.95 -20.45
N ALA A 679 4.12 -22.96 -19.91
CA ALA A 679 5.13 -23.18 -18.88
C ALA A 679 4.50 -23.73 -17.59
N HIS A 680 3.39 -23.14 -17.14
CA HIS A 680 2.66 -23.58 -15.95
C HIS A 680 2.08 -24.99 -16.10
N LEU A 681 1.56 -25.33 -17.29
CA LEU A 681 1.04 -26.68 -17.57
C LEU A 681 2.10 -27.78 -17.41
N LYS A 682 3.37 -27.48 -17.71
CA LYS A 682 4.47 -28.41 -17.48
C LYS A 682 4.82 -28.58 -15.99
N GLN A 683 4.46 -27.62 -15.16
CA GLN A 683 4.77 -27.57 -13.73
C GLN A 683 3.58 -27.94 -12.83
N LEU A 684 2.36 -28.00 -13.39
CA LEU A 684 1.14 -28.30 -12.66
C LEU A 684 1.25 -29.68 -11.96
N PRO A 685 1.21 -29.73 -10.61
CA PRO A 685 1.35 -30.98 -9.90
C PRO A 685 0.20 -31.93 -10.25
N ALA A 686 0.54 -33.22 -10.36
CA ALA A 686 -0.44 -34.28 -10.51
C ALA A 686 -1.16 -34.48 -9.17
N VAL A 687 -2.50 -34.37 -9.18
CA VAL A 687 -3.31 -34.75 -8.02
C VAL A 687 -3.47 -36.26 -8.07
N LYS A 688 -2.78 -36.98 -7.19
CA LYS A 688 -2.93 -38.42 -7.06
C LYS A 688 -4.13 -38.72 -6.15
N PRO A 689 -4.94 -39.74 -6.48
CA PRO A 689 -5.98 -40.20 -5.56
C PRO A 689 -5.35 -40.69 -4.25
N GLU A 690 -5.83 -40.17 -3.13
CA GLU A 690 -5.38 -40.55 -1.79
C GLU A 690 -6.59 -40.98 -0.96
N GLN A 691 -6.39 -41.91 -0.02
CA GLN A 691 -7.46 -42.36 0.87
C GLN A 691 -7.80 -41.33 1.95
N GLY A 692 -6.87 -40.42 2.26
CA GLY A 692 -7.03 -39.33 3.23
C GLY A 692 -7.47 -38.02 2.58
N ARG A 693 -7.87 -37.06 3.43
CA ARG A 693 -8.11 -35.67 3.02
C ARG A 693 -6.78 -35.06 2.54
N ILE A 694 -6.79 -34.49 1.34
CA ILE A 694 -5.63 -33.81 0.77
C ILE A 694 -5.59 -32.39 1.31
N GLU A 695 -4.60 -32.07 2.14
CA GLU A 695 -4.33 -30.68 2.53
C GLU A 695 -3.80 -29.91 1.34
N ARG A 696 -4.46 -28.80 1.01
CA ARG A 696 -4.18 -28.05 -0.22
C ARG A 696 -3.19 -26.91 0.00
N GLY A 697 -3.18 -26.34 1.20
CA GLY A 697 -2.24 -25.29 1.56
C GLY A 697 -0.93 -25.87 2.09
N ILE A 698 0.19 -25.47 1.47
CA ILE A 698 1.53 -25.92 1.87
C ILE A 698 2.21 -24.81 2.66
N ILE A 699 2.53 -25.08 3.93
CA ILE A 699 3.40 -24.24 4.75
C ILE A 699 4.70 -25.02 4.99
N PRO A 700 5.86 -24.50 4.57
CA PRO A 700 7.14 -25.12 4.91
C PRO A 700 7.28 -25.27 6.42
N GLU A 701 7.69 -26.45 6.88
CA GLU A 701 7.69 -26.77 8.32
C GLU A 701 8.57 -25.81 9.13
N ASN A 702 9.73 -25.41 8.59
CA ASN A 702 10.61 -24.43 9.21
C ASN A 702 9.90 -23.08 9.44
N ILE A 703 9.07 -22.63 8.50
CA ILE A 703 8.31 -21.38 8.62
C ILE A 703 7.16 -21.53 9.60
N ALA A 704 6.44 -22.66 9.58
CA ALA A 704 5.38 -22.92 10.55
C ALA A 704 5.94 -22.97 11.98
N ASN A 705 7.08 -23.66 12.17
CA ASN A 705 7.79 -23.77 13.44
C ASN A 705 8.37 -22.44 13.90
N SER A 706 8.84 -21.58 12.99
CA SER A 706 9.32 -20.24 13.38
C SER A 706 8.17 -19.29 13.70
N ASN A 707 7.01 -19.42 13.05
CA ASN A 707 5.96 -18.40 13.11
C ASN A 707 4.81 -18.70 14.06
N PHE A 708 4.33 -19.93 14.19
CA PHE A 708 3.10 -20.18 14.98
C PHE A 708 2.92 -21.58 15.59
N ASN A 709 3.64 -22.63 15.18
CA ASN A 709 3.32 -23.99 15.66
C ASN A 709 3.46 -24.14 17.18
N GLU A 710 4.51 -23.59 17.79
CA GLU A 710 4.71 -23.71 19.24
C GLU A 710 3.67 -22.88 20.00
N PHE A 711 3.36 -21.68 19.50
CA PHE A 711 2.27 -20.86 20.02
C PHE A 711 0.91 -21.56 19.91
N ALA A 712 0.60 -22.18 18.77
CA ALA A 712 -0.64 -22.92 18.58
C ALA A 712 -0.74 -24.11 19.54
N ASN A 713 0.34 -24.86 19.73
CA ASN A 713 0.41 -25.93 20.71
C ASN A 713 0.22 -25.39 22.14
N PHE A 714 0.84 -24.27 22.49
CA PHE A 714 0.66 -23.62 23.79
C PHE A 714 -0.81 -23.25 24.03
N ILE A 715 -1.42 -22.52 23.09
CA ILE A 715 -2.82 -22.09 23.21
C ILE A 715 -3.78 -23.28 23.32
N ASN A 716 -3.60 -24.31 22.48
CA ASN A 716 -4.48 -25.48 22.46
C ASN A 716 -4.38 -26.33 23.74
N ASN A 717 -3.22 -26.36 24.38
CA ASN A 717 -3.02 -27.11 25.62
C ASN A 717 -3.49 -26.33 26.86
N GLN A 718 -3.20 -25.04 26.91
CA GLN A 718 -3.41 -24.24 28.11
C GLN A 718 -4.82 -23.68 28.23
N MET A 719 -5.43 -23.27 27.13
CA MET A 719 -6.71 -22.54 27.16
C MET A 719 -7.91 -23.47 26.98
N LYS A 720 -9.08 -23.01 27.45
CA LYS A 720 -10.37 -23.66 27.19
C LYS A 720 -10.92 -23.23 25.82
N ASP A 721 -11.91 -23.96 25.32
CA ASP A 721 -12.51 -23.70 24.01
C ASP A 721 -13.12 -22.29 23.89
N LYS A 722 -13.74 -21.78 24.96
CA LYS A 722 -14.36 -20.44 25.00
C LYS A 722 -13.38 -19.31 25.33
N GLU A 723 -12.16 -19.64 25.75
CA GLU A 723 -11.11 -18.65 26.04
C GLU A 723 -10.41 -18.28 24.73
N THR A 724 -10.06 -17.00 24.58
CA THR A 724 -9.28 -16.48 23.45
C THR A 724 -8.07 -15.68 23.95
N PHE A 725 -7.16 -15.31 23.06
CA PHE A 725 -6.03 -14.45 23.41
C PHE A 725 -6.20 -13.07 22.77
N PHE A 726 -5.40 -12.11 23.20
CA PHE A 726 -5.30 -10.82 22.53
C PHE A 726 -3.97 -10.72 21.79
N ASP A 727 -3.97 -10.15 20.59
CA ASP A 727 -2.77 -9.95 19.78
C ASP A 727 -2.47 -8.46 19.67
N PHE A 728 -1.52 -7.99 20.48
CA PHE A 728 -0.98 -6.64 20.44
C PHE A 728 0.24 -6.52 19.50
N SER A 729 0.85 -7.66 19.15
CA SER A 729 1.99 -7.74 18.23
C SER A 729 1.64 -7.47 16.77
N ASN A 730 0.34 -7.42 16.44
CA ASN A 730 -0.17 -7.26 15.07
C ASN A 730 0.22 -8.44 14.15
N SER A 731 0.10 -9.66 14.69
CA SER A 731 0.20 -10.97 14.01
C SER A 731 -1.17 -11.67 13.88
N PRO A 732 -2.19 -11.05 13.26
CA PRO A 732 -3.58 -11.53 13.32
C PRO A 732 -3.80 -12.92 12.72
N MET A 733 -2.92 -13.43 11.84
CA MET A 733 -2.98 -14.82 11.38
C MET A 733 -2.87 -15.86 12.51
N LEU A 734 -2.39 -15.49 13.70
CA LEU A 734 -2.37 -16.40 14.86
C LEU A 734 -3.77 -16.91 15.20
N TYR A 735 -4.84 -16.11 15.10
CA TYR A 735 -6.19 -16.60 15.38
C TYR A 735 -6.66 -17.63 14.33
N VAL A 736 -6.25 -17.46 13.07
CA VAL A 736 -6.54 -18.41 11.99
C VAL A 736 -5.90 -19.77 12.28
N TYR A 737 -4.62 -19.79 12.66
CA TYR A 737 -3.89 -21.03 12.90
C TYR A 737 -4.22 -21.70 14.24
N THR A 738 -4.75 -20.94 15.21
CA THR A 738 -5.15 -21.46 16.52
C THR A 738 -6.65 -21.73 16.63
N HIS A 739 -7.43 -21.46 15.57
CA HIS A 739 -8.89 -21.60 15.57
C HIS A 739 -9.56 -20.85 16.74
N LYS A 740 -9.08 -19.64 17.03
CA LYS A 740 -9.58 -18.79 18.12
C LYS A 740 -10.44 -17.64 17.62
N GLU A 741 -11.37 -17.23 18.46
CA GLU A 741 -12.26 -16.11 18.17
C GLU A 741 -11.52 -14.79 18.34
N THR A 742 -11.61 -13.86 17.37
CA THR A 742 -11.01 -12.54 17.54
C THR A 742 -11.85 -11.69 18.50
N PRO A 743 -11.26 -11.08 19.55
CA PRO A 743 -12.03 -10.31 20.52
C PRO A 743 -12.36 -8.88 20.07
N PHE A 744 -12.04 -8.51 18.82
CA PHE A 744 -12.22 -7.17 18.29
C PHE A 744 -12.93 -7.13 16.93
N PHE A 745 -13.52 -5.97 16.63
CA PHE A 745 -14.31 -5.73 15.42
C PHE A 745 -13.46 -5.70 14.15
N THR A 746 -12.29 -5.08 14.22
CA THR A 746 -11.41 -4.92 13.07
C THR A 746 -10.56 -6.19 12.91
N ASN A 747 -10.02 -6.49 11.74
CA ASN A 747 -9.10 -7.63 11.58
C ASN A 747 -7.66 -7.26 11.99
N HIS A 748 -7.37 -5.97 12.07
CA HIS A 748 -6.06 -5.42 12.46
C HIS A 748 -6.24 -4.35 13.54
N LEU A 749 -5.29 -4.27 14.48
CA LEU A 749 -5.21 -3.15 15.42
C LEU A 749 -4.89 -1.84 14.71
N MET A 750 -4.25 -1.91 13.55
CA MET A 750 -3.98 -0.76 12.67
C MET A 750 -5.21 0.12 12.38
N LEU A 751 -6.41 -0.47 12.39
CA LEU A 751 -7.65 0.26 12.16
C LEU A 751 -8.17 1.01 13.41
N MET A 752 -7.68 0.68 14.61
CA MET A 752 -8.04 1.30 15.90
C MET A 752 -7.17 2.53 16.23
N HIS A 753 -7.14 3.48 15.32
CA HIS A 753 -6.12 4.52 15.28
C HIS A 753 -6.37 5.75 16.16
N ASP A 754 -7.48 5.80 16.89
CA ASP A 754 -7.85 6.93 17.74
C ASP A 754 -8.34 6.50 19.13
N ASP A 755 -8.45 7.47 20.05
CA ASP A 755 -8.87 7.22 21.43
C ASP A 755 -10.24 6.54 21.54
N TYR A 756 -11.18 6.94 20.69
CA TYR A 756 -12.54 6.41 20.71
C TYR A 756 -12.55 4.92 20.37
N LEU A 757 -11.82 4.53 19.32
CA LEU A 757 -11.69 3.14 18.89
C LEU A 757 -10.93 2.29 19.91
N GLN A 758 -9.88 2.84 20.54
CA GLN A 758 -9.17 2.15 21.62
C GLN A 758 -10.08 1.89 22.82
N GLU A 759 -10.88 2.88 23.24
CA GLU A 759 -11.87 2.70 24.31
C GLU A 759 -12.99 1.73 23.90
N SER A 760 -13.41 1.75 22.64
CA SER A 760 -14.37 0.80 22.08
C SER A 760 -13.83 -0.63 22.14
N ALA A 761 -12.55 -0.81 21.80
CA ALA A 761 -11.85 -2.09 21.94
C ALA A 761 -11.80 -2.54 23.42
N LEU A 762 -11.37 -1.69 24.34
CA LEU A 762 -11.35 -2.00 25.78
C LEU A 762 -12.71 -2.43 26.32
N ARG A 763 -13.80 -1.76 25.91
CA ARG A 763 -15.17 -2.16 26.29
C ARG A 763 -15.56 -3.53 25.74
N ARG A 764 -15.07 -3.90 24.56
CA ARG A 764 -15.31 -5.21 23.95
C ARG A 764 -14.47 -6.31 24.61
N LEU A 765 -13.21 -6.03 24.95
CA LEU A 765 -12.31 -6.98 25.62
C LEU A 765 -12.89 -7.50 26.93
N LYS A 766 -13.59 -6.65 27.69
CA LYS A 766 -14.27 -7.04 28.94
C LYS A 766 -15.38 -8.10 28.76
N LYS A 767 -15.79 -8.40 27.52
CA LYS A 767 -16.80 -9.43 27.20
C LYS A 767 -16.18 -10.80 26.93
N TYR A 768 -14.86 -10.89 26.82
CA TYR A 768 -14.13 -12.12 26.50
C TYR A 768 -13.26 -12.55 27.68
N GLU A 769 -13.08 -13.86 27.83
CA GLU A 769 -12.07 -14.42 28.73
C GLU A 769 -10.74 -14.49 27.97
N ILE A 770 -9.84 -13.56 28.32
CA ILE A 770 -8.55 -13.37 27.67
C ILE A 770 -7.42 -13.67 28.67
N PRO A 771 -7.03 -14.93 28.88
CA PRO A 771 -5.94 -15.27 29.79
C PRO A 771 -4.56 -14.95 29.22
N VAL A 772 -4.41 -14.91 27.89
CA VAL A 772 -3.12 -14.78 27.20
C VAL A 772 -3.10 -13.54 26.31
N LEU A 773 -1.97 -12.85 26.31
CA LEU A 773 -1.69 -11.67 25.50
C LEU A 773 -0.39 -11.89 24.71
N VAL A 774 -0.46 -11.77 23.38
CA VAL A 774 0.71 -11.72 22.50
C VAL A 774 1.13 -10.26 22.42
N PHE A 775 2.10 -9.85 23.22
CA PHE A 775 2.37 -8.44 23.45
C PHE A 775 3.17 -7.80 22.30
N ALA A 776 4.31 -8.38 21.91
CA ALA A 776 5.08 -7.90 20.76
C ALA A 776 6.04 -8.98 20.23
N TYR A 777 6.65 -8.71 19.07
CA TYR A 777 7.82 -9.46 18.60
C TYR A 777 9.08 -9.03 19.35
N THR A 778 10.00 -9.97 19.58
CA THR A 778 11.30 -9.71 20.23
C THR A 778 12.23 -8.82 19.39
N VAL A 779 11.99 -8.75 18.08
CA VAL A 779 12.55 -7.72 17.21
C VAL A 779 11.45 -6.67 16.99
N PRO A 780 11.68 -5.38 17.31
CA PRO A 780 10.63 -4.37 17.30
C PRO A 780 10.07 -4.19 15.88
N TYR A 781 8.90 -4.77 15.63
CA TYR A 781 8.12 -4.54 14.42
C TYR A 781 7.22 -3.32 14.64
N ASN A 782 7.74 -2.15 14.31
CA ASN A 782 6.96 -0.90 14.37
C ASN A 782 6.33 -0.63 13.01
N LEU A 783 4.99 -0.70 12.95
CA LEU A 783 4.28 -0.27 11.75
C LEU A 783 4.51 1.23 11.52
N ASP A 784 4.99 1.56 10.32
CA ASP A 784 5.35 2.92 9.90
C ASP A 784 6.32 3.62 10.89
N SER A 785 7.21 2.85 11.54
CA SER A 785 8.19 3.33 12.53
C SER A 785 7.60 4.01 13.78
N VAL A 786 6.34 3.73 14.11
CA VAL A 786 5.69 4.20 15.35
C VAL A 786 5.60 3.04 16.35
N PRO A 787 6.17 3.16 17.57
CA PRO A 787 6.01 2.16 18.62
C PRO A 787 4.53 1.87 18.92
N PHE A 788 4.12 0.61 18.93
CA PHE A 788 2.72 0.23 19.18
C PHE A 788 2.22 0.62 20.56
N GLN A 789 3.09 0.57 21.56
CA GLN A 789 2.78 1.00 22.91
C GLN A 789 2.41 2.50 22.95
N ILE A 790 3.02 3.31 22.07
CA ILE A 790 2.68 4.73 21.94
C ILE A 790 1.45 4.92 21.07
N ARG A 791 1.35 4.21 19.93
CA ARG A 791 0.19 4.30 19.03
C ARG A 791 -1.12 3.91 19.73
N TYR A 792 -1.06 2.89 20.58
CA TYR A 792 -2.20 2.29 21.29
C TYR A 792 -2.05 2.39 22.82
N TYR A 793 -1.64 3.56 23.30
CA TYR A 793 -1.27 3.78 24.70
C TYR A 793 -2.36 3.38 25.71
N LYS A 794 -3.66 3.53 25.39
CA LYS A 794 -4.73 3.11 26.32
C LYS A 794 -4.80 1.59 26.46
N LEU A 795 -4.56 0.87 25.36
CA LEU A 795 -4.49 -0.59 25.37
C LEU A 795 -3.22 -1.05 26.10
N ALA A 796 -2.07 -0.44 25.82
CA ALA A 796 -0.81 -0.77 26.49
C ALA A 796 -0.90 -0.59 28.01
N GLU A 797 -1.40 0.56 28.48
CA GLU A 797 -1.60 0.83 29.92
C GLU A 797 -2.55 -0.17 30.57
N TYR A 798 -3.65 -0.53 29.89
CA TYR A 798 -4.55 -1.56 30.36
C TYR A 798 -3.84 -2.92 30.49
N PHE A 799 -3.02 -3.31 29.51
CA PHE A 799 -2.29 -4.57 29.56
C PHE A 799 -1.26 -4.58 30.69
N TYR A 800 -0.52 -3.50 30.89
CA TYR A 800 0.44 -3.37 31.99
C TYR A 800 -0.18 -3.58 33.37
N GLN A 801 -1.44 -3.17 33.55
CA GLN A 801 -2.15 -3.31 34.81
C GLN A 801 -2.75 -4.70 35.05
N ASN A 802 -3.09 -5.41 33.98
CA ASN A 802 -3.90 -6.64 34.05
C ASN A 802 -3.13 -7.91 33.67
N TYR A 803 -1.94 -7.76 33.08
CA TYR A 803 -1.10 -8.84 32.59
C TYR A 803 0.35 -8.60 33.04
N HIS A 804 1.12 -9.69 33.12
CA HIS A 804 2.55 -9.65 33.34
C HIS A 804 3.27 -10.52 32.28
N PRO A 805 4.54 -10.20 31.96
CA PRO A 805 5.38 -11.04 31.12
C PRO A 805 5.40 -12.48 31.63
N TYR A 806 5.36 -13.45 30.70
CA TYR A 806 5.37 -14.87 31.04
C TYR A 806 6.45 -15.62 30.27
N ALA A 807 6.46 -15.55 28.95
CA ALA A 807 7.34 -16.38 28.13
C ALA A 807 7.67 -15.73 26.79
N ILE A 808 8.71 -16.22 26.13
CA ILE A 808 8.92 -15.99 24.69
C ILE A 808 8.55 -17.27 23.95
N ILE A 809 7.68 -17.18 22.94
CA ILE A 809 7.25 -18.30 22.09
C ILE A 809 7.24 -17.82 20.64
N ASN A 810 7.87 -18.54 19.70
CA ASN A 810 7.95 -18.12 18.29
C ASN A 810 8.43 -16.66 18.11
N SER A 811 9.46 -16.25 18.84
CA SER A 811 10.00 -14.87 18.86
C SER A 811 8.96 -13.79 19.23
N ARG A 812 7.94 -14.14 20.01
CA ARG A 812 6.95 -13.21 20.55
C ARG A 812 6.91 -13.27 22.05
N GLU A 813 6.80 -12.10 22.67
CA GLU A 813 6.61 -11.96 24.09
C GLU A 813 5.15 -12.25 24.45
N ILE A 814 4.95 -13.32 25.21
CA ILE A 814 3.67 -13.81 25.67
C ILE A 814 3.49 -13.39 27.12
N TRP A 815 2.38 -12.74 27.40
CA TRP A 815 1.97 -12.25 28.71
C TRP A 815 0.74 -13.02 29.16
N ILE A 816 0.59 -13.16 30.47
CA ILE A 816 -0.57 -13.83 31.05
C ILE A 816 -1.29 -12.90 32.01
N ARG A 817 -2.62 -13.09 32.13
CA ARG A 817 -3.46 -12.31 33.02
C ARG A 817 -3.05 -12.57 34.47
N ASN A 818 -3.04 -11.53 35.30
CA ASN A 818 -2.49 -11.59 36.66
C ASN A 818 -3.16 -12.62 37.59
N ASP A 819 -4.42 -12.97 37.33
CA ASP A 819 -5.21 -13.95 38.08
C ASP A 819 -5.21 -15.35 37.43
N TRP A 820 -4.52 -15.54 36.31
CA TRP A 820 -4.51 -16.78 35.54
C TRP A 820 -3.17 -17.49 35.63
N GLN A 821 -3.21 -18.82 35.68
CA GLN A 821 -2.02 -19.67 35.76
C GLN A 821 -2.13 -20.80 34.72
N PRO A 822 -1.06 -21.09 33.95
CA PRO A 822 -1.02 -22.22 33.02
C PRO A 822 -1.16 -23.56 33.76
N LYS A 823 -1.77 -24.56 33.13
CA LYS A 823 -2.07 -25.88 33.73
C LYS A 823 -0.82 -26.68 34.12
N ASN A 824 0.32 -26.44 33.47
CA ASN A 824 1.62 -27.07 33.74
C ASN A 824 2.66 -25.98 34.03
N SER A 825 2.70 -25.48 35.26
CA SER A 825 3.28 -24.18 35.61
C SER A 825 4.81 -24.11 35.77
N SER A 826 5.60 -25.02 35.19
CA SER A 826 7.07 -24.86 35.20
C SER A 826 7.74 -25.62 34.06
N PRO A 827 8.37 -24.95 33.08
CA PRO A 827 9.36 -25.59 32.23
C PRO A 827 10.45 -26.17 33.14
N LYS A 828 10.72 -27.47 33.07
CA LYS A 828 11.89 -28.04 33.73
C LYS A 828 13.13 -27.52 32.98
N LYS A 829 13.74 -26.47 33.51
CA LYS A 829 15.05 -25.99 33.06
C LYS A 829 16.09 -27.02 33.46
N GLU A 830 16.50 -27.90 32.55
CA GLU A 830 17.77 -28.62 32.70
C GLU A 830 18.87 -27.70 32.19
N LEU A 831 19.53 -27.03 33.14
CA LEU A 831 20.78 -26.32 32.86
C LEU A 831 21.82 -27.34 32.38
N LEU A 832 22.05 -27.38 31.07
CA LEU A 832 23.23 -28.01 30.49
C LEU A 832 24.46 -27.17 30.85
N GLY A 833 24.89 -27.25 32.10
CA GLY A 833 26.18 -26.76 32.58
C GLY A 833 26.44 -25.27 32.36
N SER A 834 26.32 -24.47 33.41
CA SER A 834 27.01 -23.18 33.49
C SER A 834 28.53 -23.42 33.53
N LYS A 835 29.16 -23.73 32.39
CA LYS A 835 30.61 -23.60 32.21
C LYS A 835 30.89 -22.12 31.92
N LYS A 836 31.72 -21.51 32.78
CA LYS A 836 32.18 -20.13 32.67
C LYS A 836 32.85 -19.94 31.29
N LEU A 837 32.18 -19.23 30.40
CA LEU A 837 32.48 -19.17 28.95
C LEU A 837 33.56 -18.16 28.56
N LEU A 838 34.21 -17.49 29.50
CA LEU A 838 34.97 -16.26 29.19
C LEU A 838 36.49 -16.39 29.12
N SER A 839 37.10 -17.57 29.32
CA SER A 839 38.57 -17.65 29.30
C SER A 839 39.20 -17.92 27.93
N ASP A 840 38.47 -18.43 26.92
CA ASP A 840 39.06 -18.86 25.63
C ASP A 840 38.07 -18.71 24.44
N VAL A 841 37.45 -17.54 24.23
CA VAL A 841 36.62 -17.27 23.04
C VAL A 841 37.44 -16.67 21.90
N GLY A 842 37.17 -17.10 20.67
CA GLY A 842 37.69 -16.42 19.49
C GLY A 842 36.93 -15.11 19.28
N SER A 843 37.62 -14.06 18.81
CA SER A 843 36.99 -12.78 18.51
C SER A 843 37.44 -12.21 17.16
N ASN A 844 36.54 -11.46 16.53
CA ASN A 844 36.83 -10.64 15.36
C ASN A 844 36.34 -9.22 15.65
N SER A 845 37.19 -8.22 15.40
CA SER A 845 36.79 -6.82 15.57
C SER A 845 36.26 -6.48 16.98
N ILE A 846 36.70 -7.22 18.00
CA ILE A 846 36.32 -7.02 19.39
C ILE A 846 37.60 -6.92 20.23
N ALA A 847 37.76 -5.80 20.93
CA ALA A 847 38.76 -5.67 21.98
C ALA A 847 38.14 -6.14 23.30
N HIS A 848 38.75 -7.17 23.90
CA HIS A 848 38.30 -7.78 25.16
C HIS A 848 39.52 -8.23 25.97
N ASN A 849 39.50 -7.97 27.28
CA ASN A 849 40.47 -8.51 28.22
C ASN A 849 39.88 -9.79 28.84
N PRO A 850 40.54 -10.96 28.80
CA PRO A 850 39.99 -12.25 29.26
C PRO A 850 39.45 -12.28 30.70
N ASN A 851 39.80 -11.28 31.53
CA ASN A 851 39.36 -11.15 32.92
C ASN A 851 38.22 -10.12 33.13
N GLU A 852 37.76 -9.45 32.08
CA GLU A 852 36.73 -8.40 32.13
C GLU A 852 35.46 -8.86 31.41
N THR A 853 34.31 -8.31 31.81
CA THR A 853 33.00 -8.56 31.17
C THR A 853 32.73 -7.61 30.01
N LEU A 854 33.61 -6.62 29.79
CA LEU A 854 33.43 -5.54 28.83
C LEU A 854 33.98 -5.90 27.44
N PHE A 855 33.11 -5.89 26.43
CA PHE A 855 33.43 -6.12 25.03
C PHE A 855 33.32 -4.81 24.24
N GLN A 856 34.42 -4.38 23.63
CA GLN A 856 34.42 -3.20 22.76
C GLN A 856 34.40 -3.63 21.29
N ALA A 857 33.24 -3.49 20.65
CA ALA A 857 32.97 -3.94 19.29
C ALA A 857 33.45 -2.88 18.28
N ASN A 858 34.69 -2.99 17.82
CA ASN A 858 35.34 -2.02 16.93
C ASN A 858 35.42 -2.51 15.47
N GLY A 859 34.93 -1.71 14.52
CA GLY A 859 35.03 -2.02 13.09
C GLY A 859 33.77 -2.70 12.53
N LYS A 860 33.90 -3.30 11.35
CA LYS A 860 32.78 -3.96 10.65
C LYS A 860 32.66 -5.41 11.09
N ASP A 861 31.42 -5.86 11.32
CA ASP A 861 31.10 -7.24 11.70
C ASP A 861 31.85 -7.73 12.97
N PRO A 862 31.67 -7.07 14.14
CA PRO A 862 32.30 -7.48 15.39
C PRO A 862 31.58 -8.70 15.99
N PHE A 863 32.31 -9.79 16.25
CA PHE A 863 31.71 -11.02 16.81
C PHE A 863 32.67 -11.83 17.69
N ILE A 864 32.08 -12.65 18.56
CA ILE A 864 32.76 -13.72 19.29
C ILE A 864 32.29 -15.09 18.79
N TYR A 865 33.16 -16.09 18.82
CA TYR A 865 32.89 -17.46 18.39
C TYR A 865 33.68 -18.46 19.26
N GLN A 866 33.52 -19.77 19.04
CA GLN A 866 34.03 -20.82 19.96
C GLN A 866 33.33 -20.80 21.32
N LEU A 867 32.02 -20.55 21.32
CA LEU A 867 31.22 -20.53 22.55
C LEU A 867 30.83 -21.94 23.04
N ILE A 868 31.25 -23.00 22.34
CA ILE A 868 31.12 -24.39 22.81
C ILE A 868 32.49 -24.91 23.23
N SER A 869 32.73 -24.96 24.55
CA SER A 869 34.05 -25.23 25.16
C SER A 869 34.70 -26.58 24.82
N ASP A 870 33.89 -27.60 24.48
CA ASP A 870 34.40 -28.91 24.13
C ASP A 870 34.45 -28.97 22.60
N LYS A 871 35.64 -28.93 21.97
CA LYS A 871 35.87 -29.05 20.52
C LYS A 871 35.21 -30.27 19.84
N LYS A 872 34.54 -31.11 20.61
CA LYS A 872 33.69 -32.22 20.20
C LYS A 872 32.24 -31.82 19.91
N GLY A 873 31.80 -30.58 20.17
CA GLY A 873 30.42 -30.10 19.97
C GLY A 873 29.39 -30.74 20.94
N LEU A 874 28.14 -30.28 20.88
CA LEU A 874 27.01 -30.73 21.70
C LEU A 874 26.10 -31.67 20.89
N GLU A 875 25.82 -32.87 21.40
CA GLU A 875 24.81 -33.76 20.81
C GLU A 875 23.41 -33.23 21.04
N LEU A 876 22.64 -33.11 19.96
CA LEU A 876 21.27 -32.60 19.99
C LEU A 876 20.30 -33.72 20.31
N GLN A 877 19.50 -33.54 21.36
CA GLN A 877 18.46 -34.48 21.74
C GLN A 877 17.19 -34.23 20.92
N LYS A 878 16.58 -35.33 20.45
CA LYS A 878 15.29 -35.25 19.76
C LYS A 878 14.24 -34.65 20.71
N GLN A 879 13.40 -33.75 20.18
CA GLN A 879 12.33 -33.07 20.93
C GLN A 879 12.83 -32.15 22.07
N SER A 880 14.08 -31.71 22.00
CA SER A 880 14.61 -30.65 22.87
C SER A 880 14.76 -29.34 22.10
N TYR A 881 14.65 -28.24 22.83
CA TYR A 881 14.85 -26.88 22.36
C TYR A 881 16.13 -26.30 22.97
N TYR A 882 16.85 -25.47 22.21
CA TYR A 882 18.15 -24.91 22.61
C TYR A 882 18.15 -23.40 22.46
N TYR A 883 18.69 -22.69 23.46
CA TYR A 883 18.73 -21.23 23.48
C TYR A 883 20.03 -20.71 24.06
N LEU A 884 20.63 -19.69 23.45
CA LEU A 884 21.69 -18.92 24.09
C LEU A 884 21.07 -17.77 24.88
N TYR A 885 21.16 -17.84 26.20
CA TYR A 885 20.88 -16.72 27.09
C TYR A 885 22.12 -15.84 27.24
N ALA A 886 21.96 -14.54 27.03
CA ALA A 886 22.98 -13.54 27.29
C ALA A 886 22.39 -12.38 28.11
N GLU A 887 23.02 -12.05 29.22
CA GLU A 887 22.70 -10.92 30.06
C GLU A 887 23.85 -9.92 30.00
N GLY A 888 23.54 -8.66 29.78
CA GLY A 888 24.56 -7.62 29.78
C GLY A 888 24.02 -6.22 29.60
N GLU A 889 24.91 -5.25 29.54
CA GLU A 889 24.59 -3.84 29.36
C GLU A 889 25.23 -3.32 28.06
N SER A 890 24.42 -2.77 27.15
CA SER A 890 24.89 -2.22 25.87
C SER A 890 24.86 -0.70 25.93
N GLN A 891 25.86 -0.03 25.39
CA GLN A 891 25.89 1.44 25.38
C GLN A 891 24.99 2.00 24.27
N LEU A 892 25.06 1.45 23.06
CA LEU A 892 24.32 1.93 21.89
C LEU A 892 22.97 1.22 21.71
N GLY A 893 22.90 -0.07 22.03
CA GLY A 893 21.83 -0.95 21.57
C GLY A 893 21.85 -1.14 20.06
N GLY A 894 21.12 -2.14 19.57
CA GLY A 894 21.03 -2.48 18.16
C GLY A 894 20.75 -3.96 17.92
N ILE A 895 20.74 -4.38 16.66
CA ILE A 895 20.51 -5.78 16.30
C ILE A 895 21.77 -6.59 16.60
N MET A 896 21.62 -7.63 17.41
CA MET A 896 22.62 -8.67 17.62
C MET A 896 22.17 -9.94 16.89
N GLN A 897 23.13 -10.76 16.46
CA GLN A 897 22.85 -11.98 15.70
C GLN A 897 23.63 -13.16 16.28
N LEU A 898 22.95 -14.28 16.51
CA LEU A 898 23.56 -15.54 16.86
C LEU A 898 23.58 -16.45 15.63
N PHE A 899 24.76 -16.85 15.18
CA PHE A 899 24.97 -17.93 14.24
C PHE A 899 25.24 -19.25 14.97
N TYR A 900 24.79 -20.36 14.40
CA TYR A 900 25.06 -21.70 14.90
C TYR A 900 25.51 -22.65 13.80
N ALA A 901 26.56 -23.43 14.09
CA ALA A 901 27.14 -24.42 13.19
C ALA A 901 26.63 -25.83 13.54
N LEU A 902 26.17 -26.59 12.54
CA LEU A 902 25.55 -27.91 12.73
C LEU A 902 26.26 -28.97 11.86
N ASP A 903 26.50 -30.15 12.43
CA ASP A 903 27.09 -31.33 11.77
C ASP A 903 28.30 -31.05 10.83
N GLY A 904 29.21 -30.18 11.25
CA GLY A 904 30.43 -29.80 10.54
C GLY A 904 30.25 -28.71 9.48
N SER A 905 29.08 -28.06 9.42
CA SER A 905 28.82 -26.95 8.49
C SER A 905 29.43 -25.63 8.98
N GLU A 906 29.86 -24.77 8.05
CA GLU A 906 30.18 -23.37 8.36
C GLU A 906 28.94 -22.58 8.83
N PHE A 907 29.16 -21.44 9.51
CA PHE A 907 28.09 -20.51 9.86
C PHE A 907 27.40 -19.98 8.60
N LYS A 908 26.07 -20.06 8.56
CA LYS A 908 25.24 -19.60 7.45
C LYS A 908 24.09 -18.75 7.96
N GLU A 909 23.63 -17.81 7.14
CA GLU A 909 22.48 -16.96 7.45
C GLU A 909 21.21 -17.76 7.78
N GLU A 910 20.99 -18.89 7.10
CA GLU A 910 19.86 -19.80 7.36
C GLU A 910 19.90 -20.47 8.73
N ASN A 911 21.07 -20.49 9.38
CA ASN A 911 21.31 -21.04 10.70
C ASN A 911 21.68 -19.92 11.67
N SER A 912 20.85 -18.87 11.71
CA SER A 912 21.03 -17.75 12.61
C SER A 912 19.72 -17.29 13.24
N SER A 913 19.84 -16.53 14.33
CA SER A 913 18.72 -15.83 14.96
C SER A 913 19.14 -14.41 15.34
N THR A 914 18.22 -13.45 15.24
CA THR A 914 18.48 -12.04 15.55
C THR A 914 17.60 -11.55 16.68
N LEU A 915 18.16 -10.67 17.51
CA LEU A 915 17.44 -9.99 18.59
C LEU A 915 17.87 -8.53 18.66
N MET A 916 16.99 -7.66 19.14
CA MET A 916 17.31 -6.26 19.40
C MET A 916 17.83 -6.12 20.83
N ALA A 917 19.09 -5.73 20.99
CA ALA A 917 19.62 -5.22 22.25
C ALA A 917 19.27 -3.74 22.42
N ASN A 918 18.97 -3.35 23.65
CA ASN A 918 18.70 -1.98 24.09
C ASN A 918 19.97 -1.31 24.56
N SER A 919 20.04 0.00 24.40
CA SER A 919 20.95 0.79 25.26
C SER A 919 20.51 0.62 26.72
N GLY A 920 21.44 0.28 27.60
CA GLY A 920 21.19 -0.15 28.98
C GLY A 920 21.18 -1.67 29.15
N GLN A 921 20.51 -2.15 30.21
CA GLN A 921 20.46 -3.57 30.58
C GLN A 921 19.65 -4.39 29.57
N ASN A 922 20.13 -5.61 29.29
CA ASN A 922 19.57 -6.55 28.32
C ASN A 922 19.49 -7.97 28.88
N TYR A 923 18.41 -8.66 28.49
CA TYR A 923 18.20 -10.09 28.69
C TYR A 923 17.84 -10.72 27.35
N LEU A 924 18.84 -11.30 26.68
CA LEU A 924 18.73 -11.80 25.31
C LEU A 924 18.60 -13.33 25.31
N TYR A 925 17.62 -13.85 24.58
CA TYR A 925 17.34 -15.28 24.46
C TYR A 925 17.34 -15.72 23.00
N PHE A 926 18.52 -16.02 22.46
CA PHE A 926 18.67 -16.38 21.05
C PHE A 926 18.22 -17.83 20.81
N PRO A 927 17.19 -18.09 19.99
CA PRO A 927 16.82 -19.44 19.62
C PRO A 927 17.89 -20.10 18.74
N VAL A 928 18.22 -21.34 19.08
CA VAL A 928 19.01 -22.24 18.24
C VAL A 928 18.04 -23.26 17.67
N THR A 929 17.70 -23.12 16.38
CA THR A 929 16.67 -23.93 15.71
C THR A 929 17.33 -24.91 14.75
N PRO A 930 17.92 -26.01 15.24
CA PRO A 930 18.57 -26.98 14.37
C PRO A 930 17.57 -27.63 13.41
N LYS A 931 18.03 -27.98 12.20
CA LYS A 931 17.23 -28.78 11.26
C LYS A 931 16.88 -30.12 11.94
N LYS A 932 15.70 -30.70 11.65
CA LYS A 932 15.23 -31.96 12.26
C LYS A 932 16.22 -33.13 12.18
N GLU A 933 17.07 -33.12 11.16
CA GLU A 933 18.07 -34.15 10.90
C GLU A 933 19.41 -33.88 11.58
N ALA A 934 19.58 -32.68 12.15
CA ALA A 934 20.85 -32.30 12.75
C ALA A 934 21.09 -33.08 14.04
N ALA A 935 22.21 -33.78 14.09
CA ALA A 935 22.57 -34.61 15.23
C ALA A 935 23.38 -33.82 16.25
N LYS A 936 24.00 -32.71 15.82
CA LYS A 936 25.05 -32.07 16.59
C LYS A 936 25.13 -30.56 16.34
N LEU A 937 25.35 -29.81 17.42
CA LEU A 937 25.70 -28.39 17.43
C LEU A 937 27.21 -28.25 17.67
N ASP A 938 27.96 -27.83 16.64
CA ASP A 938 29.43 -27.78 16.71
C ASP A 938 29.94 -26.52 17.41
N ASP A 939 29.36 -25.36 17.09
CA ASP A 939 29.79 -24.09 17.65
C ASP A 939 28.69 -23.00 17.53
N LEU A 940 28.88 -21.90 18.25
CA LEU A 940 28.06 -20.68 18.18
C LEU A 940 28.95 -19.46 17.93
N ARG A 941 28.41 -18.48 17.19
CA ARG A 941 29.01 -17.17 16.96
C ARG A 941 28.00 -16.07 17.29
N LEU A 942 28.35 -15.14 18.16
CA LEU A 942 27.51 -14.01 18.57
C LEU A 942 28.09 -12.71 18.03
N ASP A 943 27.29 -12.02 17.23
CA ASP A 943 27.62 -10.77 16.56
C ASP A 943 27.04 -9.60 17.37
N PHE A 944 27.89 -8.61 17.62
CA PHE A 944 27.57 -7.39 18.35
C PHE A 944 27.28 -6.23 17.39
N VAL A 945 26.73 -5.17 17.94
CA VAL A 945 26.47 -3.92 17.21
C VAL A 945 27.81 -3.21 16.92
N GLU A 946 27.97 -2.69 15.69
CA GLU A 946 29.17 -1.95 15.31
C GLU A 946 29.38 -0.71 16.20
N ASN A 947 30.59 -0.57 16.76
CA ASN A 947 31.03 0.50 17.67
C ASN A 947 30.37 0.50 19.05
N ASP A 948 29.70 -0.58 19.44
CA ASP A 948 29.09 -0.71 20.76
C ASP A 948 30.09 -1.11 21.85
N LEU A 949 29.75 -0.74 23.08
CA LEU A 949 30.41 -1.20 24.30
C LEU A 949 29.41 -2.07 25.05
N PHE A 950 29.65 -3.38 25.08
CA PHE A 950 28.74 -4.35 25.66
C PHE A 950 29.37 -5.02 26.88
N ASP A 951 28.85 -4.75 28.07
CA ASP A 951 29.22 -5.40 29.33
C ASP A 951 28.43 -6.69 29.52
N LEU A 952 28.97 -7.81 29.03
CA LEU A 952 28.34 -9.13 29.09
C LEU A 952 28.56 -9.76 30.48
N LYS A 953 27.51 -9.76 31.29
CA LYS A 953 27.50 -10.28 32.68
C LYS A 953 27.36 -11.79 32.73
N THR A 954 26.44 -12.34 31.94
CA THR A 954 26.11 -13.76 31.94
C THR A 954 25.93 -14.27 30.51
N MET A 955 26.43 -15.47 30.21
CA MET A 955 26.11 -16.18 28.96
C MET A 955 25.95 -17.67 29.25
N GLN A 956 24.85 -18.28 28.80
CA GLN A 956 24.51 -19.67 29.08
C GLN A 956 23.76 -20.31 27.92
N LEU A 957 24.10 -21.55 27.57
CA LEU A 957 23.31 -22.37 26.66
C LEU A 957 22.28 -23.16 27.46
N ILE A 958 21.00 -22.97 27.16
CA ILE A 958 19.87 -23.58 27.85
C ILE A 958 19.29 -24.67 26.96
N GLN A 959 19.11 -25.87 27.51
CA GLN A 959 18.27 -26.91 26.92
C GLN A 959 16.91 -26.92 27.64
N SER A 960 15.83 -27.03 26.87
CA SER A 960 14.48 -27.14 27.40
C SER A 960 13.73 -28.29 26.74
N SER A 961 12.92 -29.00 27.54
CA SER A 961 11.94 -29.96 27.03
C SER A 961 10.65 -29.29 26.53
N ASP A 962 10.52 -27.97 26.71
CA ASP A 962 9.36 -27.16 26.35
C ASP A 962 9.81 -25.98 25.46
N PRO A 963 9.09 -25.66 24.37
CA PRO A 963 9.38 -24.47 23.55
C PRO A 963 9.25 -23.14 24.32
N ILE A 964 8.64 -23.13 25.51
CA ILE A 964 8.57 -21.97 26.39
C ILE A 964 9.97 -21.62 26.92
N ILE A 965 10.53 -20.52 26.41
CA ILE A 965 11.89 -20.05 26.70
C ILE A 965 11.94 -19.36 28.07
N GLY A 966 11.77 -20.15 29.13
CA GLY A 966 11.83 -19.64 30.49
C GLY A 966 10.66 -18.72 30.84
N THR A 967 10.29 -18.74 32.11
CA THR A 967 9.50 -17.65 32.66
C THR A 967 10.34 -16.37 32.60
N ILE A 968 9.92 -15.37 31.83
CA ILE A 968 10.50 -14.03 31.92
C ILE A 968 9.78 -13.30 33.05
N GLU A 969 10.54 -12.74 33.98
CA GLU A 969 9.99 -11.94 35.08
C GLU A 969 9.75 -10.50 34.63
N ASP A 970 10.54 -10.02 33.66
CA ASP A 970 10.48 -8.68 33.08
C ASP A 970 10.32 -8.72 31.56
N SER A 971 9.73 -7.67 30.98
CA SER A 971 9.63 -7.52 29.53
C SER A 971 11.01 -7.36 28.90
N VAL A 972 11.28 -8.08 27.83
CA VAL A 972 12.56 -7.98 27.09
C VAL A 972 12.51 -6.87 26.03
N LEU A 973 11.37 -6.19 25.88
CA LEU A 973 11.17 -5.23 24.80
C LEU A 973 11.90 -3.91 25.01
N PRO A 974 12.40 -3.32 23.92
CA PRO A 974 12.97 -1.98 23.93
C PRO A 974 12.07 -0.93 24.57
N GLN A 975 12.60 -0.27 25.60
CA GLN A 975 11.99 0.91 26.22
C GLN A 975 12.63 2.20 25.69
N ASN A 976 13.13 2.17 24.45
CA ASN A 976 13.75 3.31 23.76
C ASN A 976 12.84 3.75 22.62
N PHE A 977 12.09 4.84 22.81
CA PHE A 977 11.08 5.31 21.86
C PHE A 977 11.53 6.58 21.15
N GLN A 978 11.49 6.58 19.83
CA GLN A 978 11.64 7.79 19.03
C GLN A 978 10.26 8.29 18.58
N ILE A 979 9.81 9.41 19.14
CA ILE A 979 8.45 9.94 18.95
C ILE A 979 8.42 11.31 18.26
N ASN A 980 9.57 11.81 17.80
CA ASN A 980 9.71 13.01 16.97
C ASN A 980 8.89 14.20 17.52
N TYR A 981 8.02 14.84 16.73
CA TYR A 981 7.25 16.00 17.18
C TYR A 981 5.99 15.68 18.00
N LEU A 982 5.71 14.41 18.32
CA LEU A 982 4.49 14.05 19.05
C LEU A 982 4.34 14.81 20.38
N PRO A 983 5.39 14.99 21.21
CA PRO A 983 5.25 15.75 22.45
C PRO A 983 4.88 17.21 22.27
N TYR A 984 5.44 17.86 21.24
CA TYR A 984 5.08 19.22 20.86
C TYR A 984 3.63 19.30 20.39
N ILE A 985 3.18 18.34 19.58
CA ILE A 985 1.82 18.28 19.05
C ILE A 985 0.80 18.14 20.18
N TRP A 986 1.05 17.23 21.14
CA TRP A 986 0.23 17.10 22.33
C TRP A 986 0.21 18.41 23.13
N GLY A 987 1.37 18.97 23.47
CA GLY A 987 1.44 20.19 24.28
C GLY A 987 0.85 21.43 23.62
N LYS A 988 0.82 21.49 22.28
CA LYS A 988 0.26 22.61 21.52
C LYS A 988 -1.23 22.50 21.25
N TYR A 989 -1.71 21.30 20.87
CA TYR A 989 -3.06 21.13 20.31
C TYR A 989 -4.03 20.41 21.24
N ASP A 990 -3.57 19.78 22.32
CA ASP A 990 -4.43 19.06 23.26
C ASP A 990 -4.80 19.93 24.47
N SER A 991 -5.88 20.70 24.33
CA SER A 991 -6.35 21.58 25.40
C SER A 991 -6.76 20.82 26.67
N LYS A 992 -7.17 19.54 26.58
CA LYS A 992 -7.59 18.76 27.76
C LYS A 992 -6.44 18.52 28.72
N ILE A 993 -5.24 18.26 28.20
CA ILE A 993 -4.05 18.04 29.01
C ILE A 993 -3.60 19.35 29.68
N MET A 994 -3.88 20.47 29.02
CA MET A 994 -3.45 21.80 29.44
C MET A 994 -4.34 22.44 30.51
N GLU A 995 -5.54 21.92 30.73
CA GLU A 995 -6.56 22.52 31.61
C GLU A 995 -7.03 21.52 32.69
N ASN A 996 -6.30 21.41 33.81
CA ASN A 996 -6.75 20.78 35.08
C ASN A 996 -6.38 19.31 35.35
N LEU A 997 -5.28 18.77 34.82
CA LEU A 997 -4.80 17.45 35.28
C LEU A 997 -4.01 17.55 36.60
N PRO A 998 -4.21 16.61 37.56
CA PRO A 998 -3.48 16.59 38.82
C PRO A 998 -1.97 16.48 38.62
N VAL A 999 -1.21 17.34 39.29
CA VAL A 999 0.25 17.26 39.28
C VAL A 999 0.70 16.32 40.38
N LEU A 1000 1.34 15.21 40.00
CA LEU A 1000 1.82 14.19 40.91
C LEU A 1000 3.17 14.60 41.50
N ARG A 1001 4.09 15.07 40.65
CA ARG A 1001 5.40 15.57 41.07
C ARG A 1001 5.73 16.83 40.28
N LYS A 1002 6.34 17.80 40.94
CA LYS A 1002 6.89 19.00 40.30
C LYS A 1002 8.38 19.07 40.59
N ALA A 1003 9.16 19.43 39.59
CA ALA A 1003 10.54 19.85 39.79
C ALA A 1003 10.61 21.27 40.40
N GLU A 1004 9.97 21.49 41.55
CA GLU A 1004 10.10 22.73 42.33
C GLU A 1004 11.47 22.72 43.03
N GLY A 1005 12.40 23.58 42.56
CA GLY A 1005 13.79 23.66 43.07
C GLY A 1005 14.88 23.75 41.98
N PHE A 1006 14.51 23.59 40.71
CA PHE A 1006 15.39 23.55 39.52
C PHE A 1006 16.25 24.81 39.27
N LEU A 1007 16.01 25.91 40.00
CA LEU A 1007 16.69 27.20 39.84
C LEU A 1007 17.65 27.59 40.98
N GLN A 1008 17.75 26.80 42.06
CA GLN A 1008 18.49 27.21 43.26
C GLN A 1008 19.73 26.36 43.62
N ASN A 1009 19.90 25.17 43.04
CA ASN A 1009 20.97 24.26 43.43
C ASN A 1009 22.05 24.10 42.35
N ARG A 1010 22.88 25.13 42.15
CA ARG A 1010 24.31 24.94 41.87
C ARG A 1010 25.09 25.60 43.01
N PRO A 1011 25.76 24.83 43.89
CA PRO A 1011 26.68 25.43 44.83
C PRO A 1011 27.87 25.98 44.03
N ASN A 1012 28.06 27.29 44.10
CA ASN A 1012 29.19 28.04 43.53
C ASN A 1012 29.17 28.28 42.02
N LYS A 1013 28.35 29.22 41.56
CA LYS A 1013 28.73 30.28 40.60
C LYS A 1013 27.66 31.36 40.57
N GLU A 1014 28.08 32.61 40.75
CA GLU A 1014 27.22 33.77 40.82
C GLU A 1014 26.35 33.94 39.57
N GLN A 1015 25.07 34.26 39.81
CA GLN A 1015 24.14 34.97 38.94
C GLN A 1015 23.95 34.42 37.52
N THR A 1016 23.14 33.36 37.39
CA THR A 1016 21.98 33.34 36.48
C THR A 1016 21.05 32.19 36.89
N ASN A 1017 19.86 32.52 37.42
CA ASN A 1017 18.82 31.56 37.83
C ASN A 1017 18.11 30.92 36.63
N VAL A 1018 18.86 30.33 35.69
CA VAL A 1018 18.32 29.76 34.46
C VAL A 1018 19.07 28.48 34.11
N SER A 1019 18.35 27.35 34.03
CA SER A 1019 18.90 26.05 33.62
C SER A 1019 18.86 25.91 32.09
N PHE A 1020 20.03 25.72 31.46
CA PHE A 1020 20.20 25.67 30.01
C PHE A 1020 20.65 24.28 29.51
N LEU A 1021 19.83 23.59 28.72
CA LEU A 1021 20.24 22.39 27.98
C LEU A 1021 21.21 22.75 26.85
N SER A 1022 22.53 22.55 27.02
CA SER A 1022 23.56 22.80 25.98
C SER A 1022 24.48 21.61 25.76
N ALA A 1023 24.88 21.36 24.52
CA ALA A 1023 26.04 20.52 24.21
C ALA A 1023 27.34 21.36 24.34
N SER A 1024 27.98 21.39 25.51
CA SER A 1024 29.35 21.93 25.60
C SER A 1024 30.36 20.81 25.36
N GLY A 1025 31.25 21.01 24.38
CA GLY A 1025 32.32 20.06 24.06
C GLY A 1025 33.34 19.97 25.20
N ASP A 1026 33.21 18.91 26.00
CA ASP A 1026 34.28 18.14 26.67
C ASP A 1026 33.70 17.22 27.76
N ASP A 1027 32.46 17.45 28.21
CA ASP A 1027 31.77 16.58 29.16
C ASP A 1027 30.64 15.81 28.47
N SER A 1028 30.77 14.49 28.39
CA SER A 1028 29.72 13.53 28.01
C SER A 1028 28.54 13.49 29.00
N ASN A 1029 28.51 14.38 30.01
CA ASN A 1029 27.60 14.40 31.15
C ASN A 1029 26.65 15.61 31.18
N ASN A 1030 26.34 16.24 30.03
CA ASN A 1030 25.35 17.33 29.94
C ASN A 1030 23.88 16.86 30.05
N ALA A 1031 23.62 15.98 31.01
CA ALA A 1031 22.32 15.41 31.32
C ALA A 1031 21.72 16.11 32.55
N TYR A 1032 20.56 16.73 32.39
CA TYR A 1032 19.82 17.40 33.47
C TYR A 1032 18.96 16.39 34.23
N ARG A 1033 19.52 15.83 35.31
CA ARG A 1033 18.84 14.86 36.16
C ARG A 1033 17.94 15.52 37.21
N TYR A 1034 16.75 14.96 37.40
CA TYR A 1034 15.74 15.33 38.39
C TYR A 1034 15.35 14.09 39.18
N ASP A 1035 15.71 14.04 40.46
CA ASP A 1035 15.31 12.97 41.36
C ASP A 1035 13.97 13.30 42.06
N PHE A 1036 13.10 12.31 42.22
CA PHE A 1036 11.79 12.43 42.84
C PHE A 1036 11.42 11.16 43.64
N PRO A 1037 10.58 11.28 44.68
CA PRO A 1037 10.06 10.10 45.36
C PRO A 1037 9.18 9.29 44.40
N PRO A 1038 9.32 7.95 44.37
CA PRO A 1038 8.63 7.13 43.40
C PRO A 1038 7.11 7.29 43.51
N LEU A 1039 6.41 7.02 42.40
CA LEU A 1039 4.95 7.03 42.38
C LEU A 1039 4.40 5.85 43.19
N THR A 1040 3.36 6.11 43.98
CA THR A 1040 2.63 5.08 44.71
C THR A 1040 1.87 4.15 43.76
N ASP A 1041 1.53 2.94 44.22
CA ASP A 1041 0.75 1.99 43.43
C ASP A 1041 -0.62 2.55 43.04
N GLU A 1042 -1.22 3.43 43.87
CA GLU A 1042 -2.47 4.11 43.55
C GLU A 1042 -2.30 5.15 42.43
N GLU A 1043 -1.22 5.94 42.46
CA GLU A 1043 -0.89 6.89 41.38
C GLU A 1043 -0.60 6.16 40.07
N LYS A 1044 0.07 4.99 40.11
CA LYS A 1044 0.37 4.14 38.95
C LYS A 1044 -0.86 3.48 38.31
N LYS A 1045 -2.04 3.50 38.96
CA LYS A 1045 -3.31 3.02 38.35
C LYS A 1045 -3.80 3.93 37.23
N TYR A 1046 -3.33 5.16 37.18
CA TYR A 1046 -3.64 6.10 36.11
C TYR A 1046 -2.47 6.16 35.13
N GLY A 1047 -2.75 6.53 33.88
CA GLY A 1047 -1.68 6.93 32.97
C GLY A 1047 -0.91 8.14 33.56
N THR A 1048 0.28 8.40 33.04
CA THR A 1048 1.14 9.49 33.50
C THR A 1048 1.73 10.22 32.29
N TYR A 1049 1.71 11.55 32.35
CA TYR A 1049 2.45 12.39 31.43
C TYR A 1049 3.66 13.02 32.12
N VAL A 1050 4.77 13.14 31.39
CA VAL A 1050 5.84 14.09 31.71
C VAL A 1050 5.63 15.33 30.85
N VAL A 1051 5.51 16.49 31.48
CA VAL A 1051 5.35 17.78 30.81
C VAL A 1051 6.62 18.60 31.00
N VAL A 1052 7.23 18.97 29.87
CA VAL A 1052 8.44 19.79 29.82
C VAL A 1052 8.12 21.11 29.13
N ASP A 1053 8.44 22.24 29.76
CA ASP A 1053 8.35 23.55 29.14
C ASP A 1053 9.74 23.98 28.69
N LEU A 1054 9.96 24.05 27.37
CA LEU A 1054 11.24 24.43 26.79
C LEU A 1054 11.12 25.73 25.99
N GLN A 1055 12.17 26.55 26.03
CA GLN A 1055 12.33 27.74 25.17
C GLN A 1055 13.74 27.75 24.59
N SER A 1056 13.88 27.82 23.27
CA SER A 1056 15.22 27.90 22.66
C SER A 1056 15.80 29.31 22.75
N PHE A 1057 17.13 29.41 22.87
CA PHE A 1057 17.83 30.71 22.93
C PHE A 1057 18.39 31.17 21.58
N GLN A 1058 18.68 30.25 20.67
CA GLN A 1058 19.26 30.54 19.36
C GLN A 1058 18.29 30.14 18.26
N VAL A 1059 17.64 31.11 17.62
CA VAL A 1059 16.80 30.85 16.44
C VAL A 1059 17.71 30.51 15.26
N SER A 1060 17.65 29.27 14.81
CA SER A 1060 18.27 28.82 13.56
C SER A 1060 17.15 28.34 12.65
N GLU A 1061 17.13 28.83 11.41
CA GLU A 1061 16.09 28.46 10.44
C GLU A 1061 16.16 27.00 9.99
N THR A 1062 17.27 26.28 10.25
CA THR A 1062 17.57 25.05 9.51
C THR A 1062 17.54 23.76 10.32
N ASN A 1063 17.57 23.75 11.66
CA ASN A 1063 17.59 22.50 12.43
C ASN A 1063 16.84 22.58 13.77
N ASN A 1064 15.83 21.71 13.93
CA ASN A 1064 15.19 21.40 15.20
C ASN A 1064 15.91 20.22 15.85
N PRO A 1065 16.44 20.36 17.08
CA PRO A 1065 17.24 19.32 17.70
C PRO A 1065 16.39 18.25 18.37
N ASN A 1066 16.97 17.07 18.49
CA ASN A 1066 16.38 15.98 19.27
C ASN A 1066 16.81 16.09 20.73
N ILE A 1067 15.82 16.10 21.62
CA ILE A 1067 15.97 16.01 23.07
C ILE A 1067 15.75 14.56 23.47
N ILE A 1068 16.60 14.07 24.37
CA ILE A 1068 16.53 12.73 24.92
C ILE A 1068 16.05 12.87 26.37
N LEU A 1069 14.89 12.29 26.66
CA LEU A 1069 14.38 12.11 28.02
C LEU A 1069 14.69 10.69 28.47
N GLN A 1070 15.39 10.54 29.59
CA GLN A 1070 15.67 9.25 30.23
C GLN A 1070 14.99 9.20 31.59
N TYR A 1071 14.71 8.00 32.09
CA TYR A 1071 14.29 7.78 33.48
C TYR A 1071 14.83 6.46 33.99
N GLY A 1072 14.85 6.32 35.30
CA GLY A 1072 15.16 5.06 35.92
C GLY A 1072 15.21 5.12 37.44
N ASP A 1073 15.92 4.17 38.02
CA ASP A 1073 16.13 4.04 39.45
C ASP A 1073 17.62 3.95 39.77
N ASN A 1074 18.05 4.54 40.88
CA ASN A 1074 19.45 4.56 41.32
C ASN A 1074 20.42 5.05 40.20
N THR A 1075 21.26 4.16 39.67
CA THR A 1075 22.19 4.41 38.56
C THR A 1075 21.74 3.76 37.24
N GLN A 1076 20.64 3.01 37.23
CA GLN A 1076 20.19 2.26 36.07
C GLN A 1076 19.15 3.05 35.27
N THR A 1077 19.40 3.21 33.97
CA THR A 1077 18.40 3.74 33.04
C THR A 1077 17.39 2.64 32.71
N ARG A 1078 16.10 2.93 32.88
CA ARG A 1078 14.99 2.00 32.64
C ARG A 1078 14.28 2.25 31.32
N GLY A 1079 14.31 3.48 30.83
CA GLY A 1079 13.77 3.80 29.51
C GLY A 1079 14.18 5.16 29.01
N THR A 1080 14.04 5.33 27.70
CA THR A 1080 14.41 6.53 26.96
C THR A 1080 13.31 6.93 25.99
N VAL A 1081 13.07 8.23 25.87
CA VAL A 1081 12.19 8.83 24.89
C VAL A 1081 12.93 9.95 24.16
N GLN A 1082 13.11 9.82 22.86
CA GLN A 1082 13.70 10.84 22.00
C GLN A 1082 12.59 11.58 21.25
N PHE A 1083 12.62 12.92 21.30
CA PHE A 1083 11.64 13.78 20.65
C PHE A 1083 12.29 15.03 20.08
N THR A 1084 11.61 15.68 19.13
CA THR A 1084 12.14 16.86 18.42
C THR A 1084 11.60 18.14 19.07
N ALA A 1085 12.50 19.01 19.51
CA ALA A 1085 12.16 20.32 20.08
C ALA A 1085 12.13 21.40 18.99
N VAL A 1086 11.10 22.25 19.01
CA VAL A 1086 10.97 23.38 18.09
C VAL A 1086 11.95 24.49 18.49
N ASN A 1087 12.70 24.97 17.50
CA ASN A 1087 13.69 26.03 17.66
C ASN A 1087 13.23 27.36 17.04
N ASP A 1088 12.30 28.07 17.69
CA ASP A 1088 11.76 29.35 17.21
C ASP A 1088 11.86 30.49 18.24
N GLY A 1089 12.57 30.27 19.35
CA GLY A 1089 12.72 31.25 20.44
C GLY A 1089 11.50 31.38 21.35
N GLN A 1090 10.38 30.74 21.01
CA GLN A 1090 9.16 30.77 21.81
C GLN A 1090 9.17 29.65 22.85
N GLN A 1091 8.45 29.88 23.96
CA GLN A 1091 8.21 28.85 24.96
C GLN A 1091 7.14 27.89 24.45
N HIS A 1092 7.46 26.60 24.42
CA HIS A 1092 6.54 25.53 24.05
C HIS A 1092 6.47 24.48 25.15
N LYS A 1093 5.29 23.87 25.30
CA LYS A 1093 5.10 22.70 26.16
C LYS A 1093 5.26 21.43 25.35
N TYR A 1094 5.89 20.43 25.96
CA TYR A 1094 6.11 19.11 25.41
C TYR A 1094 5.52 18.10 26.38
N VAL A 1095 4.54 17.32 25.91
CA VAL A 1095 3.81 16.36 26.74
C VAL A 1095 4.20 14.96 26.30
N ILE A 1096 4.68 14.11 27.20
CA ILE A 1096 5.16 12.76 26.89
C ILE A 1096 4.33 11.78 27.72
N ARG A 1097 3.56 10.90 27.08
CA ARG A 1097 2.81 9.84 27.79
C ARG A 1097 3.74 8.71 28.21
N ILE A 1098 4.48 8.94 29.28
CA ILE A 1098 5.57 8.06 29.74
C ILE A 1098 5.05 6.69 30.22
N SER A 1099 3.82 6.63 30.71
CA SER A 1099 3.12 5.39 31.10
C SER A 1099 2.86 4.42 29.95
N ALA A 1100 3.06 4.84 28.70
CA ALA A 1100 3.07 3.94 27.56
C ALA A 1100 4.28 2.98 27.57
N GLN A 1101 5.33 3.27 28.34
CA GLN A 1101 6.47 2.37 28.51
C GLN A 1101 6.26 1.45 29.71
N TYR A 1102 6.44 0.15 29.51
CA TYR A 1102 6.24 -0.86 30.55
C TYR A 1102 7.13 -0.60 31.77
N ALA A 1103 8.40 -0.25 31.52
CA ALA A 1103 9.37 0.01 32.59
C ALA A 1103 8.98 1.21 33.48
N TRP A 1104 8.18 2.15 32.99
CA TRP A 1104 7.63 3.21 33.83
C TRP A 1104 6.69 2.67 34.92
N LYS A 1105 5.84 1.70 34.55
CA LYS A 1105 4.89 1.06 35.46
C LYS A 1105 5.58 0.11 36.43
N ASP A 1106 6.50 -0.71 35.93
CA ASP A 1106 7.01 -1.87 36.68
C ASP A 1106 8.09 -1.53 37.69
N TYR A 1107 8.96 -0.55 37.38
CA TYR A 1107 10.04 -0.16 38.28
C TYR A 1107 9.66 1.02 39.19
N GLN A 1108 10.39 1.14 40.30
CA GLN A 1108 10.29 2.27 41.23
C GLN A 1108 11.15 3.42 40.73
N ASN A 1109 10.75 4.02 39.61
CA ASN A 1109 11.49 5.10 38.97
C ASN A 1109 11.63 6.29 39.93
N THR A 1110 12.87 6.68 40.22
CA THR A 1110 13.22 7.75 41.17
C THR A 1110 13.88 8.94 40.50
N TRP A 1111 14.15 8.89 39.20
CA TRP A 1111 14.74 10.03 38.50
C TRP A 1111 14.31 10.13 37.03
N LEU A 1112 14.36 11.35 36.51
CA LEU A 1112 14.21 11.72 35.10
C LEU A 1112 15.46 12.49 34.68
N SER A 1113 15.88 12.40 33.42
CA SER A 1113 17.00 13.18 32.90
C SER A 1113 16.68 13.72 31.51
N LEU A 1114 17.08 14.96 31.23
CA LEU A 1114 16.96 15.58 29.91
C LEU A 1114 18.35 15.84 29.34
N GLN A 1115 18.59 15.34 28.13
CA GLN A 1115 19.83 15.52 27.40
C GLN A 1115 19.56 16.19 26.05
N ASN A 1116 20.49 17.03 25.63
CA ASN A 1116 20.46 17.68 24.34
C ASN A 1116 21.80 17.48 23.64
N ASN A 1117 21.77 16.72 22.55
CA ASN A 1117 22.98 16.40 21.78
C ASN A 1117 23.28 17.44 20.69
N SER A 1118 22.54 18.57 20.67
CA SER A 1118 22.72 19.65 19.72
C SER A 1118 23.38 20.87 20.36
N PRO A 1119 24.14 21.68 19.58
CA PRO A 1119 24.67 22.95 20.06
C PRO A 1119 23.60 23.99 20.44
N ILE A 1120 22.34 23.82 20.01
CA ILE A 1120 21.23 24.75 20.30
C ILE A 1120 20.89 24.70 21.80
N GLN A 1121 20.90 25.84 22.48
CA GLN A 1121 20.59 25.90 23.92
C GLN A 1121 19.08 26.04 24.18
N PHE A 1122 18.54 25.29 25.16
CA PHE A 1122 17.16 25.45 25.64
C PHE A 1122 17.07 25.82 27.12
N LYS A 1123 16.25 26.81 27.44
CA LYS A 1123 15.76 27.05 28.79
C LYS A 1123 14.76 25.98 29.18
N ILE A 1124 14.95 25.33 30.34
CA ILE A 1124 13.90 24.53 30.97
C ILE A 1124 13.11 25.45 31.91
N ASN A 1125 11.85 25.74 31.58
CA ASN A 1125 10.98 26.57 32.41
C ASN A 1125 10.20 25.76 33.45
N ALA A 1126 9.82 24.53 33.12
CA ALA A 1126 9.12 23.61 34.02
C ALA A 1126 9.35 22.15 33.60
N LEU A 1127 9.35 21.25 34.58
CA LEU A 1127 9.33 19.81 34.40
C LEU A 1127 8.37 19.21 35.44
N ASN A 1128 7.27 18.63 34.98
CA ASN A 1128 6.22 18.11 35.85
C ASN A 1128 5.87 16.68 35.45
N ILE A 1129 5.56 15.85 36.44
CA ILE A 1129 4.90 14.56 36.27
C ILE A 1129 3.44 14.77 36.64
N ILE A 1130 2.53 14.56 35.69
CA ILE A 1130 1.10 14.78 35.88
C ILE A 1130 0.33 13.47 35.61
N GLN A 1131 -0.80 13.32 36.27
CA GLN A 1131 -1.73 12.24 36.01
C GLN A 1131 -2.34 12.40 34.62
N ALA A 1132 -2.41 11.33 33.84
CA ALA A 1132 -3.07 11.31 32.54
C ALA A 1132 -4.58 11.07 32.67
N ASP A 1133 -5.26 11.31 31.56
CA ASP A 1133 -6.69 11.11 31.38
C ASP A 1133 -7.10 9.69 30.98
#